data_AF-A0A817K2Z6-F1
#
_entry.id   AF-A0A817K2Z6-F1
#
_cell.length_a   1.000
_cell.length_b   1.000
_cell.length_c   1.000
_cell.angle_alpha   90.00
_cell.angle_beta   90.00
_cell.angle_gamma   90.00
#
_symmetry.space_group_name_H-M   'P 1'
#
loop_
_entity.id
_entity.type
_entity.pdbx_description
1 polymer ?
#
loop_
_entity_poly.entity_id
_entity_poly.type
_entity_poly.pdbx_seq_one_letter_code
_entity_poly.pdbx_strand_id
1 'polypeptide(L)'
;MTGKLFIISPKLPRPHNPFEASIDEEHFPRQSDSHSEPNTPISQQTKSLSDNKLSKIKRNASVRINPPKPIADNSLDWDDDDQQFDHRATLNRRQKYKETIARAKKNLLQNTTVSSIVSAPIIELTAGLVTSTAVDHTISLKRYDSTDSDDSQGQTLLHLAARLGHEEIMRILISETSHVNMLLNTRGQTPLLCAIESESTSTATLLMEHDPLSLTCKDNIGSSVFHYATEQCNYIVLCRAISLLKQLSSSTTRLIVISLINMATVSSGVEDARPIINNCHLEIFSIIWLDNNIYNKDIRNTELKLRDIINRVVKFQDVQSCQKYIEEQSKKDRLVVIVSGRLGREIVPSINTVRQVVSIYVYCMDKKSNKEWADKFSKVKAVTSDLSELVSHIKDDHKIQKQVEEPLSINIFTIGSGKGKSTSDLNGKFLFSQVLIDCLLKLKSTEKGTNEVIKCCKQEYKGNNLELHNIQEFEQTYSPDKALNWYSREAFFFKTINTVLRNENTRLTCLFRTYISDIYRQLKSCQITNPVRVYRGQHLSTDELETLKKSTGHFISVNSFFSTSLVCQEALVFLNDSNVPPGLEKVLFDIDADPKFATTKPFSDISAYSVYKNESEVLFMLGCIFRLNNIERSSDNERWIIKMTLSNENDYALKNVLIYMRDQLGSGDTNLRTLAQVLWRMGKIGLAEEYFQHFLEELSANDPLRSTVYEELGDLASQNRDYDKSVEWHQKALDFKSKNSANDTDNNNKRSDHTGKFIERLCFIFERDIRYKNQYFS
;
A
#
# COMPACT_ATOMS: atom_id res chain seq x y z
N MET A 1 4.78 13.13 -28.56
CA MET A 1 5.42 12.38 -29.66
C MET A 1 5.91 11.06 -29.08
N THR A 2 4.99 10.11 -29.04
CA THR A 2 4.72 9.27 -27.85
C THR A 2 3.92 8.02 -28.27
N GLY A 3 3.08 7.42 -27.40
CA GLY A 3 2.60 6.03 -27.53
C GLY A 3 1.35 5.80 -28.38
N LYS A 4 0.69 6.85 -28.91
CA LYS A 4 -0.35 6.74 -29.94
C LYS A 4 0.14 7.29 -31.30
N LEU A 5 -0.59 7.00 -32.38
CA LEU A 5 0.02 6.80 -33.70
C LEU A 5 0.79 8.02 -34.24
N PHE A 6 1.98 7.75 -34.77
CA PHE A 6 2.63 8.59 -35.77
C PHE A 6 2.70 7.86 -37.11
N ILE A 7 1.69 8.08 -37.95
CA ILE A 7 1.76 7.73 -39.36
C ILE A 7 2.62 8.78 -40.06
N ILE A 8 3.83 8.40 -40.44
CA ILE A 8 4.67 9.13 -41.39
C ILE A 8 4.99 8.17 -42.54
N SER A 9 4.34 8.37 -43.68
CA SER A 9 4.52 7.52 -44.85
C SER A 9 5.95 7.63 -45.40
N PRO A 10 6.71 6.53 -45.51
CA PRO A 10 8.03 6.57 -46.14
C PRO A 10 7.88 6.80 -47.65
N LYS A 11 8.51 7.84 -48.19
CA LYS A 11 8.66 7.99 -49.64
C LYS A 11 9.57 6.88 -50.17
N LEU A 12 9.14 6.20 -51.23
CA LEU A 12 9.93 5.17 -51.91
C LEU A 12 11.23 5.77 -52.52
N PRO A 13 12.38 5.08 -52.43
CA PRO A 13 13.67 5.58 -52.93
C PRO A 13 13.97 5.14 -54.38
N ARG A 14 14.79 5.95 -55.09
CA ARG A 14 15.66 5.63 -56.27
C ARG A 14 16.19 6.97 -56.88
N PRO A 15 17.33 6.99 -57.61
CA PRO A 15 18.59 6.27 -57.37
C PRO A 15 19.90 7.09 -57.68
N HIS A 16 21.07 6.50 -57.35
CA HIS A 16 22.45 6.75 -57.88
C HIS A 16 23.22 8.08 -57.60
N ASN A 17 24.36 7.94 -56.88
CA ASN A 17 25.79 8.14 -57.26
C ASN A 17 26.25 9.26 -58.25
N PRO A 18 27.55 9.64 -58.26
CA PRO A 18 28.57 9.75 -57.18
C PRO A 18 29.47 11.02 -57.31
N PHE A 19 30.58 11.12 -56.53
CA PHE A 19 31.88 11.87 -56.67
C PHE A 19 32.41 12.20 -55.24
N GLU A 20 33.61 11.83 -54.80
CA GLU A 20 34.97 12.46 -54.96
C GLU A 20 35.06 13.91 -54.40
N ALA A 21 36.10 14.37 -53.67
CA ALA A 21 37.44 13.87 -53.29
C ALA A 21 37.86 14.49 -51.90
N SER A 22 38.57 13.85 -50.96
CA SER A 22 40.04 13.66 -50.74
C SER A 22 40.87 14.93 -50.36
N ILE A 23 42.10 14.74 -49.81
CA ILE A 23 43.11 15.72 -49.32
C ILE A 23 42.85 16.17 -47.85
N ASP A 24 43.65 15.83 -46.80
CA ASP A 24 45.12 15.88 -46.50
C ASP A 24 45.54 17.25 -45.88
N GLU A 25 46.51 17.44 -44.97
CA GLU A 25 47.47 16.55 -44.25
C GLU A 25 48.08 17.26 -42.99
N GLU A 26 48.64 16.48 -42.05
CA GLU A 26 49.78 16.83 -41.13
C GLU A 26 49.68 18.09 -40.18
N HIS A 27 50.65 18.47 -39.31
CA HIS A 27 52.05 18.05 -39.04
C HIS A 27 52.45 18.19 -37.55
N PHE A 28 53.43 17.41 -37.07
CA PHE A 28 54.07 17.46 -35.72
C PHE A 28 55.52 17.97 -35.85
N PRO A 29 56.20 18.55 -34.82
CA PRO A 29 57.20 17.73 -34.07
C PRO A 29 57.65 18.21 -32.64
N ARG A 30 58.23 17.25 -31.85
CA ARG A 30 59.52 17.24 -31.07
C ARG A 30 60.05 18.53 -30.36
N GLN A 31 60.82 18.56 -29.26
CA GLN A 31 61.48 17.63 -28.29
C GLN A 31 61.97 18.50 -27.07
N SER A 32 62.71 18.12 -26.00
CA SER A 32 63.32 16.90 -25.41
C SER A 32 63.82 17.17 -23.96
N ASP A 33 64.18 16.12 -23.20
CA ASP A 33 65.23 15.93 -22.15
C ASP A 33 65.79 17.16 -21.35
N SER A 34 66.00 17.10 -20.02
CA SER A 34 66.96 16.17 -19.36
C SER A 34 66.93 16.21 -17.79
N HIS A 35 67.74 15.32 -17.18
CA HIS A 35 67.82 14.91 -15.75
C HIS A 35 67.99 15.98 -14.63
N SER A 36 67.50 15.67 -13.41
CA SER A 36 68.37 15.30 -12.25
C SER A 36 67.61 14.99 -10.93
N GLU A 37 68.10 13.98 -10.20
CA GLU A 37 67.86 13.71 -8.75
C GLU A 37 69.21 13.90 -8.00
N PRO A 38 69.41 13.56 -6.70
CA PRO A 38 68.48 13.17 -5.61
C PRO A 38 68.73 13.90 -4.27
N ASN A 39 67.87 13.65 -3.25
CA ASN A 39 68.29 13.05 -1.96
C ASN A 39 67.13 12.87 -0.96
N THR A 40 67.30 11.90 -0.06
CA THR A 40 66.35 11.45 1.00
C THR A 40 67.09 11.51 2.37
N PRO A 41 66.76 10.82 3.50
CA PRO A 41 65.61 9.96 3.87
C PRO A 41 65.10 10.18 5.34
N ILE A 42 64.40 9.19 5.91
CA ILE A 42 64.18 8.91 7.36
C ILE A 42 63.09 9.77 8.06
N SER A 43 62.44 9.29 9.14
CA SER A 43 61.42 8.23 9.28
C SER A 43 60.99 8.15 10.76
N GLN A 44 59.85 7.50 11.04
CA GLN A 44 59.35 7.16 12.39
C GLN A 44 59.05 8.36 13.32
N GLN A 45 58.46 8.21 14.51
CA GLN A 45 57.20 7.60 14.95
C GLN A 45 57.08 7.92 16.47
N THR A 46 55.86 7.98 17.01
CA THR A 46 55.51 7.93 18.45
C THR A 46 55.65 9.18 19.37
N LYS A 47 54.50 9.48 20.00
CA LYS A 47 54.25 9.76 21.43
C LYS A 47 54.74 11.05 22.12
N SER A 48 53.72 11.88 22.42
CA SER A 48 53.30 12.39 23.75
C SER A 48 54.10 13.45 24.50
N LEU A 49 53.35 14.52 24.90
CA LEU A 49 53.40 15.27 26.18
C LEU A 49 54.77 15.89 26.60
N SER A 50 54.87 17.17 26.96
CA SER A 50 53.96 17.90 27.84
C SER A 50 54.12 19.45 27.81
N ASP A 51 53.11 20.12 28.38
CA ASP A 51 53.20 21.31 29.25
C ASP A 51 53.76 22.68 28.83
N ASN A 52 52.86 23.68 28.97
CA ASN A 52 53.10 25.03 29.53
C ASN A 52 53.96 26.05 28.72
N LYS A 53 53.72 27.37 28.77
CA LYS A 53 52.92 28.21 29.69
C LYS A 53 52.50 29.55 29.01
N LEU A 54 51.39 30.15 29.48
CA LEU A 54 50.97 31.59 29.49
C LEU A 54 51.61 32.62 28.50
N SER A 55 50.90 33.63 27.94
CA SER A 55 49.56 34.19 28.20
C SER A 55 49.17 35.31 27.19
N LYS A 56 47.95 35.88 27.35
CA LYS A 56 47.33 37.07 26.70
C LYS A 56 46.53 36.80 25.40
N ILE A 57 45.33 37.39 25.18
CA ILE A 57 44.39 38.13 26.07
C ILE A 57 42.96 38.13 25.46
N LYS A 58 41.93 37.78 26.26
CA LYS A 58 40.48 38.13 26.10
C LYS A 58 39.79 37.66 24.76
N ARG A 59 38.46 37.54 24.63
CA ARG A 59 37.30 37.94 25.45
C ARG A 59 36.07 37.06 25.07
N ASN A 60 35.31 36.59 26.07
CA ASN A 60 33.87 36.22 26.09
C ASN A 60 33.26 35.34 24.96
N ALA A 61 32.26 34.47 25.20
CA ALA A 61 31.46 34.20 26.42
C ALA A 61 31.27 32.68 26.61
N SER A 62 31.03 32.25 27.86
CA SER A 62 30.94 30.85 28.24
C SER A 62 29.67 30.52 29.02
N VAL A 63 28.99 29.43 28.63
CA VAL A 63 27.93 28.79 29.42
C VAL A 63 28.54 28.01 30.58
N ARG A 64 27.99 28.17 31.79
CA ARG A 64 27.84 27.19 32.90
C ARG A 64 27.31 27.97 34.12
N ILE A 65 26.22 27.56 34.79
CA ILE A 65 26.07 26.37 35.64
C ILE A 65 27.15 26.33 36.73
N ASN A 66 26.74 26.61 37.96
CA ASN A 66 27.28 25.94 39.15
C ASN A 66 26.20 25.92 40.25
N PRO A 67 26.20 24.90 41.14
CA PRO A 67 25.10 24.66 42.09
C PRO A 67 25.33 25.32 43.46
N PRO A 68 24.28 25.40 44.30
CA PRO A 68 24.40 25.37 45.76
C PRO A 68 23.98 24.01 46.36
N LYS A 69 24.28 23.86 47.66
CA LYS A 69 24.01 22.68 48.51
C LYS A 69 22.70 22.81 49.32
N PRO A 70 22.21 21.73 49.97
CA PRO A 70 20.91 21.71 50.66
C PRO A 70 20.91 22.32 52.07
N ILE A 71 19.72 22.78 52.48
CA ILE A 71 19.18 23.13 53.81
C ILE A 71 17.65 23.17 53.55
N ALA A 72 16.83 22.26 54.08
CA ALA A 72 16.31 22.11 55.46
C ALA A 72 15.07 23.00 55.75
N ASP A 73 14.26 22.55 56.70
CA ASP A 73 12.90 22.96 57.10
C ASP A 73 12.39 24.37 56.74
N ASN A 74 11.13 24.45 56.27
CA ASN A 74 10.01 24.77 57.18
C ASN A 74 8.60 24.57 56.58
N SER A 75 7.66 24.36 57.51
CA SER A 75 6.18 24.41 57.44
C SER A 75 5.51 25.03 56.20
N LEU A 76 4.51 24.31 55.69
CA LEU A 76 3.27 24.92 55.19
C LEU A 76 2.10 24.01 55.59
N ASP A 77 1.43 24.37 56.67
CA ASP A 77 0.32 23.59 57.24
C ASP A 77 -0.87 23.51 56.28
N TRP A 78 -1.53 22.35 56.29
CA TRP A 78 -2.90 22.16 55.84
C TRP A 78 -3.58 21.35 56.94
N ASP A 79 -4.65 21.89 57.51
CA ASP A 79 -5.19 21.44 58.80
C ASP A 79 -5.68 19.98 58.80
N ASP A 80 -5.44 19.29 59.92
CA ASP A 80 -6.16 18.06 60.26
C ASP A 80 -7.64 18.40 60.50
N ASP A 81 -8.55 17.65 59.86
CA ASP A 81 -9.95 17.57 60.27
C ASP A 81 -10.46 16.12 60.16
N ASP A 82 -11.21 15.68 61.15
CA ASP A 82 -11.26 14.27 61.59
C ASP A 82 -12.00 13.32 60.62
N GLN A 83 -11.35 12.26 60.11
CA GLN A 83 -12.03 11.06 59.56
C GLN A 83 -11.43 9.74 60.05
N GLN A 84 -11.85 9.38 61.27
CA GLN A 84 -12.12 8.02 61.77
C GLN A 84 -11.80 6.85 60.80
N PHE A 85 -10.64 6.22 60.99
CA PHE A 85 -10.19 5.04 60.23
C PHE A 85 -11.24 3.90 60.19
N ASP A 86 -11.77 3.58 59.01
CA ASP A 86 -12.61 2.39 58.83
C ASP A 86 -11.79 1.09 58.91
N HIS A 87 -11.67 0.61 60.15
CA HIS A 87 -11.02 -0.65 60.49
C HIS A 87 -11.71 -1.87 59.83
N ARG A 88 -12.99 -1.75 59.44
CA ARG A 88 -13.80 -2.82 58.84
C ARG A 88 -13.56 -2.93 57.33
N ALA A 89 -13.46 -1.81 56.60
CA ALA A 89 -12.96 -1.81 55.22
C ALA A 89 -11.54 -2.39 55.13
N THR A 90 -10.68 -2.02 56.08
CA THR A 90 -9.30 -2.54 56.17
C THR A 90 -9.28 -4.05 56.46
N LEU A 91 -10.16 -4.55 57.34
CA LEU A 91 -10.33 -5.99 57.57
C LEU A 91 -10.84 -6.73 56.32
N ASN A 92 -11.85 -6.18 55.64
CA ASN A 92 -12.42 -6.80 54.43
C ASN A 92 -11.39 -6.87 53.29
N ARG A 93 -10.55 -5.85 53.10
CA ARG A 93 -9.41 -5.91 52.18
C ARG A 93 -8.42 -7.01 52.58
N ARG A 94 -8.03 -7.10 53.86
CA ARG A 94 -7.14 -8.16 54.39
C ARG A 94 -7.72 -9.57 54.20
N GLN A 95 -9.03 -9.76 54.38
CA GLN A 95 -9.73 -11.03 54.16
C GLN A 95 -9.64 -11.45 52.69
N LYS A 96 -10.04 -10.55 51.77
CA LYS A 96 -10.01 -10.79 50.32
C LYS A 96 -8.59 -11.06 49.80
N TYR A 97 -7.59 -10.36 50.33
CA TYR A 97 -6.18 -10.56 49.98
C TYR A 97 -5.67 -11.96 50.37
N LYS A 98 -6.00 -12.44 51.57
CA LYS A 98 -5.67 -13.82 52.02
C LYS A 98 -6.32 -14.88 51.14
N GLU A 99 -7.58 -14.68 50.74
CA GLU A 99 -8.26 -15.60 49.82
C GLU A 99 -7.62 -15.61 48.42
N THR A 100 -7.27 -14.44 47.86
CA THR A 100 -6.54 -14.35 46.58
C THR A 100 -5.20 -15.09 46.66
N ILE A 101 -4.41 -14.89 47.73
CA ILE A 101 -3.12 -15.57 47.91
C ILE A 101 -3.31 -17.10 48.03
N ALA A 102 -4.33 -17.57 48.76
CA ALA A 102 -4.65 -19.00 48.84
C ALA A 102 -5.05 -19.58 47.47
N ARG A 103 -5.78 -18.82 46.65
CA ARG A 103 -6.21 -19.18 45.30
C ARG A 103 -5.01 -19.25 44.34
N ALA A 104 -4.11 -18.25 44.39
CA ALA A 104 -2.86 -18.24 43.63
C ALA A 104 -1.93 -19.40 44.01
N LYS A 105 -1.76 -19.67 45.31
CA LYS A 105 -0.95 -20.79 45.82
C LYS A 105 -1.46 -22.15 45.33
N LYS A 106 -2.78 -22.33 45.22
CA LYS A 106 -3.38 -23.55 44.65
C LYS A 106 -3.03 -23.72 43.18
N ASN A 107 -3.15 -22.67 42.37
CA ASN A 107 -2.84 -22.74 40.94
C ASN A 107 -1.33 -22.98 40.69
N LEU A 108 -0.45 -22.33 41.47
CA LEU A 108 1.01 -22.49 41.33
C LEU A 108 1.47 -23.93 41.58
N LEU A 109 0.79 -24.66 42.48
CA LEU A 109 1.07 -26.07 42.81
C LEU A 109 0.54 -27.09 41.79
N GLN A 110 -0.22 -26.67 40.77
CA GLN A 110 -0.81 -27.59 39.78
C GLN A 110 -0.10 -27.59 38.42
N ASN A 111 0.74 -26.60 38.11
CA ASN A 111 1.36 -26.42 36.78
C ASN A 111 2.88 -26.67 36.72
N THR A 112 3.52 -27.09 37.81
CA THR A 112 5.00 -27.23 37.85
C THR A 112 5.50 -28.56 37.30
N THR A 113 5.82 -28.58 36.01
CA THR A 113 6.86 -29.47 35.46
C THR A 113 7.92 -28.64 34.72
N VAL A 114 9.19 -28.87 35.04
CA VAL A 114 10.43 -28.27 34.48
C VAL A 114 10.82 -26.86 35.03
N SER A 115 12.14 -26.69 35.20
CA SER A 115 12.91 -25.49 35.62
C SER A 115 12.76 -24.99 37.07
N SER A 116 13.74 -25.35 37.91
CA SER A 116 13.82 -25.04 39.35
C SER A 116 14.49 -23.71 39.70
N ILE A 117 14.73 -22.82 38.73
CA ILE A 117 15.48 -21.57 38.93
C ILE A 117 14.55 -20.35 39.03
N VAL A 118 13.48 -20.31 38.23
CA VAL A 118 12.48 -19.21 38.24
C VAL A 118 11.60 -19.24 39.49
N SER A 119 11.52 -20.39 40.18
CA SER A 119 10.71 -20.56 41.38
C SER A 119 11.20 -19.78 42.61
N ALA A 120 12.51 -19.49 42.73
CA ALA A 120 13.06 -18.93 43.97
C ALA A 120 12.54 -17.51 44.31
N PRO A 121 12.52 -16.52 43.39
CA PRO A 121 11.95 -15.20 43.67
C PRO A 121 10.45 -15.21 43.95
N ILE A 122 9.70 -16.12 43.29
CA ILE A 122 8.25 -16.26 43.49
C ILE A 122 7.95 -16.92 44.84
N ILE A 123 8.77 -17.88 45.28
CA ILE A 123 8.69 -18.45 46.63
C ILE A 123 9.07 -17.40 47.69
N GLU A 124 10.12 -16.61 47.47
CA GLU A 124 10.49 -15.44 48.31
C GLU A 124 9.29 -14.48 48.46
N LEU A 125 8.59 -14.19 47.36
CA LEU A 125 7.34 -13.42 47.32
C LEU A 125 6.24 -14.03 48.20
N THR A 126 5.96 -15.33 48.05
CA THR A 126 4.94 -16.02 48.87
C THR A 126 5.31 -16.17 50.34
N ALA A 127 6.58 -16.09 50.69
CA ALA A 127 7.05 -16.06 52.08
C ALA A 127 6.90 -14.65 52.69
N GLY A 128 7.35 -13.61 51.97
CA GLY A 128 7.23 -12.21 52.41
C GLY A 128 5.78 -11.76 52.58
N LEU A 129 4.88 -12.17 51.70
CA LEU A 129 3.43 -11.92 51.80
C LEU A 129 2.74 -12.64 52.98
N VAL A 130 3.44 -13.54 53.67
CA VAL A 130 2.95 -14.22 54.89
C VAL A 130 3.52 -13.57 56.17
N THR A 131 4.65 -12.86 56.08
CA THR A 131 5.35 -12.30 57.25
C THR A 131 5.28 -10.77 57.37
N SER A 132 4.99 -10.04 56.29
CA SER A 132 4.84 -8.57 56.32
C SER A 132 3.38 -8.12 56.08
N THR A 133 2.98 -7.03 56.73
CA THR A 133 1.67 -6.38 56.54
C THR A 133 1.63 -5.36 55.40
N ALA A 134 2.76 -5.13 54.71
CA ALA A 134 2.87 -4.31 53.51
C ALA A 134 3.92 -4.91 52.55
N VAL A 135 3.73 -4.73 51.25
CA VAL A 135 4.79 -5.01 50.26
C VAL A 135 5.77 -3.85 50.34
N ASP A 136 6.93 -4.07 50.95
CA ASP A 136 7.91 -3.01 51.15
C ASP A 136 8.41 -2.47 49.80
N HIS A 137 8.52 -1.14 49.69
CA HIS A 137 8.84 -0.43 48.44
C HIS A 137 10.24 -0.81 47.91
N THR A 138 11.10 -1.34 48.78
CA THR A 138 12.40 -1.94 48.45
C THR A 138 12.28 -3.20 47.58
N ILE A 139 11.20 -3.99 47.73
CA ILE A 139 11.01 -5.29 47.06
C ILE A 139 10.62 -5.08 45.60
N SER A 140 9.68 -4.18 45.30
CA SER A 140 9.25 -3.87 43.91
C SER A 140 10.36 -3.28 43.05
N LEU A 141 11.35 -2.61 43.67
CA LEU A 141 12.52 -2.04 43.00
C LEU A 141 13.74 -2.97 42.95
N LYS A 142 13.73 -4.11 43.67
CA LYS A 142 14.81 -5.09 43.68
C LYS A 142 15.01 -5.66 42.26
N ARG A 143 16.22 -5.53 41.73
CA ARG A 143 16.65 -6.18 40.49
C ARG A 143 17.18 -7.58 40.82
N TYR A 144 16.86 -8.54 39.96
CA TYR A 144 17.27 -9.93 40.09
C TYR A 144 18.19 -10.30 38.92
N ASP A 145 19.40 -10.72 39.23
CA ASP A 145 20.37 -11.28 38.29
C ASP A 145 20.53 -12.78 38.55
N SER A 146 20.30 -13.60 37.52
CA SER A 146 20.51 -15.05 37.55
C SER A 146 21.97 -15.38 37.29
N THR A 147 22.61 -16.10 38.21
CA THR A 147 24.08 -16.27 38.25
C THR A 147 24.62 -17.50 37.52
N ASP A 148 23.86 -18.11 36.59
CA ASP A 148 24.26 -19.36 35.90
C ASP A 148 23.74 -19.48 34.45
N SER A 149 23.53 -18.35 33.77
CA SER A 149 23.31 -18.30 32.32
C SER A 149 23.68 -16.91 31.75
N ASP A 150 23.96 -16.82 30.44
CA ASP A 150 24.27 -15.57 29.73
C ASP A 150 23.10 -14.53 29.72
N ASP A 151 21.96 -14.87 30.32
CA ASP A 151 20.76 -14.03 30.40
C ASP A 151 20.57 -13.39 31.80
N SER A 152 21.62 -12.75 32.32
CA SER A 152 21.55 -11.88 33.50
C SER A 152 20.82 -10.56 33.17
N GLN A 153 19.49 -10.66 33.07
CA GLN A 153 18.65 -9.61 32.49
C GLN A 153 18.30 -8.44 33.45
N GLY A 154 18.84 -8.39 34.67
CA GLY A 154 18.64 -7.29 35.64
C GLY A 154 17.18 -6.95 35.91
N GLN A 155 16.31 -7.97 35.89
CA GLN A 155 14.85 -7.78 35.84
C GLN A 155 14.30 -7.34 37.19
N THR A 156 13.33 -6.42 37.19
CA THR A 156 12.51 -6.17 38.39
C THR A 156 11.39 -7.21 38.50
N LEU A 157 10.82 -7.32 39.70
CA LEU A 157 9.71 -8.23 39.99
C LEU A 157 8.51 -8.04 39.02
N LEU A 158 8.27 -6.80 38.57
CA LEU A 158 7.22 -6.48 37.58
C LEU A 158 7.53 -7.02 36.17
N HIS A 159 8.80 -7.00 35.73
CA HIS A 159 9.20 -7.59 34.45
C HIS A 159 8.99 -9.12 34.45
N LEU A 160 9.28 -9.77 35.59
CA LEU A 160 9.05 -11.21 35.76
C LEU A 160 7.56 -11.55 35.76
N ALA A 161 6.74 -10.80 36.51
CA ALA A 161 5.28 -10.98 36.49
C ALA A 161 4.66 -10.75 35.11
N ALA A 162 5.14 -9.74 34.38
CA ALA A 162 4.73 -9.43 33.01
C ALA A 162 5.07 -10.56 32.03
N ARG A 163 6.33 -11.02 32.03
CA ARG A 163 6.86 -12.10 31.15
C ARG A 163 6.26 -13.49 31.46
N LEU A 164 5.79 -13.71 32.68
CA LEU A 164 5.14 -14.97 33.10
C LEU A 164 3.60 -14.92 33.04
N GLY A 165 3.02 -13.81 32.56
CA GLY A 165 1.57 -13.63 32.46
C GLY A 165 0.82 -13.62 33.80
N HIS A 166 1.50 -13.29 34.90
CA HIS A 166 0.95 -13.36 36.26
C HIS A 166 0.15 -12.11 36.62
N GLU A 167 -0.98 -11.91 35.94
CA GLU A 167 -1.82 -10.71 36.02
C GLU A 167 -2.18 -10.28 37.46
N GLU A 168 -2.62 -11.19 38.33
CA GLU A 168 -3.03 -10.85 39.71
C GLU A 168 -1.83 -10.37 40.58
N ILE A 169 -0.63 -10.93 40.37
CA ILE A 169 0.60 -10.44 41.01
C ILE A 169 0.94 -9.05 40.46
N MET A 170 0.79 -8.88 39.15
CA MET A 170 1.06 -7.62 38.47
C MET A 170 0.11 -6.50 38.92
N ARG A 171 -1.18 -6.79 39.13
CA ARG A 171 -2.17 -5.87 39.71
C ARG A 171 -1.73 -5.36 41.08
N ILE A 172 -1.24 -6.25 41.94
CA ILE A 172 -0.76 -5.91 43.30
C ILE A 172 0.50 -5.02 43.23
N LEU A 173 1.48 -5.37 42.39
CA LEU A 173 2.72 -4.59 42.26
C LEU A 173 2.47 -3.19 41.69
N ILE A 174 1.54 -3.07 40.74
CA ILE A 174 1.14 -1.81 40.13
C ILE A 174 0.36 -0.93 41.13
N SER A 175 -0.56 -1.51 41.91
CA SER A 175 -1.39 -0.72 42.85
C SER A 175 -0.61 -0.06 44.00
N GLU A 176 0.56 -0.60 44.36
CA GLU A 176 1.40 -0.04 45.43
C GLU A 176 2.43 0.99 44.91
N THR A 177 2.78 1.00 43.62
CA THR A 177 3.89 1.83 43.11
C THR A 177 3.69 2.36 41.67
N SER A 178 3.35 3.65 41.55
CA SER A 178 2.92 4.29 40.29
C SER A 178 3.97 4.43 39.18
N HIS A 179 5.27 4.26 39.47
CA HIS A 179 6.37 4.54 38.52
C HIS A 179 7.07 3.28 37.98
N VAL A 180 6.69 2.07 38.42
CA VAL A 180 7.44 0.83 38.12
C VAL A 180 7.25 0.35 36.66
N ASN A 181 6.17 0.77 36.00
CA ASN A 181 5.90 0.47 34.58
C ASN A 181 6.97 0.99 33.59
N MET A 182 7.77 1.98 34.00
CA MET A 182 8.75 2.67 33.14
C MET A 182 10.21 2.31 33.46
N LEU A 183 10.45 1.37 34.40
CA LEU A 183 11.79 0.86 34.68
C LEU A 183 12.27 -0.04 33.53
N LEU A 184 13.56 0.03 33.20
CA LEU A 184 14.17 -0.75 32.14
C LEU A 184 15.06 -1.88 32.67
N ASN A 185 14.97 -3.06 32.02
CA ASN A 185 15.89 -4.19 32.16
C ASN A 185 17.24 -3.92 31.45
N THR A 186 18.19 -4.87 31.46
CA THR A 186 19.52 -4.65 30.83
C THR A 186 19.49 -4.60 29.30
N ARG A 187 18.47 -5.20 28.65
CA ARG A 187 18.16 -5.01 27.20
C ARG A 187 17.51 -3.66 26.88
N GLY A 188 17.19 -2.83 27.88
CA GLY A 188 16.48 -1.56 27.70
C GLY A 188 14.96 -1.72 27.52
N GLN A 189 14.43 -2.93 27.71
CA GLN A 189 13.00 -3.23 27.59
C GLN A 189 12.26 -2.79 28.87
N THR A 190 11.01 -2.33 28.72
CA THR A 190 10.05 -2.14 29.82
C THR A 190 9.36 -3.46 30.19
N PRO A 191 8.61 -3.53 31.31
CA PRO A 191 7.72 -4.65 31.61
C PRO A 191 6.69 -4.90 30.50
N LEU A 192 6.20 -3.84 29.83
CA LEU A 192 5.28 -3.97 28.70
C LEU A 192 5.94 -4.66 27.50
N LEU A 193 7.18 -4.27 27.16
CA LEU A 193 7.93 -4.95 26.10
C LEU A 193 8.19 -6.42 26.46
N CYS A 194 8.46 -6.74 27.73
CA CYS A 194 8.60 -8.12 28.20
C CYS A 194 7.28 -8.93 28.14
N ALA A 195 6.12 -8.33 28.41
CA ALA A 195 4.81 -8.97 28.28
C ALA A 195 4.48 -9.30 26.81
N ILE A 196 4.84 -8.41 25.90
CA ILE A 196 4.63 -8.60 24.45
C ILE A 196 5.62 -9.65 23.92
N GLU A 197 6.91 -9.55 24.26
CA GLU A 197 7.95 -10.55 23.92
C GLU A 197 7.55 -11.98 24.32
N SER A 198 6.79 -12.15 25.41
CA SER A 198 6.24 -13.44 25.88
C SER A 198 4.80 -13.73 25.46
N GLU A 199 4.26 -13.02 24.46
CA GLU A 199 2.89 -13.14 23.92
C GLU A 199 1.75 -13.00 24.96
N SER A 200 2.02 -12.39 26.12
CA SER A 200 1.05 -12.30 27.22
C SER A 200 0.11 -11.11 27.06
N THR A 201 -0.94 -11.31 26.26
CA THR A 201 -1.92 -10.27 25.87
C THR A 201 -2.58 -9.57 27.07
N SER A 202 -2.92 -10.32 28.13
CA SER A 202 -3.65 -9.80 29.30
C SER A 202 -2.75 -8.89 30.17
N THR A 203 -1.49 -9.27 30.40
CA THR A 203 -0.54 -8.41 31.14
C THR A 203 -0.12 -7.20 30.29
N ALA A 204 0.10 -7.38 28.98
CA ALA A 204 0.37 -6.27 28.07
C ALA A 204 -0.77 -5.25 28.08
N THR A 205 -2.03 -5.71 28.02
CA THR A 205 -3.22 -4.83 28.05
C THR A 205 -3.31 -4.02 29.33
N LEU A 206 -3.12 -4.67 30.48
CA LEU A 206 -3.19 -4.01 31.79
C LEU A 206 -2.07 -2.97 31.98
N LEU A 207 -0.85 -3.27 31.53
CA LEU A 207 0.27 -2.30 31.56
C LEU A 207 0.01 -1.08 30.66
N MET A 208 -0.53 -1.29 29.46
CA MET A 208 -0.91 -0.20 28.55
C MET A 208 -2.03 0.69 29.12
N GLU A 209 -2.97 0.12 29.87
CA GLU A 209 -4.08 0.84 30.50
C GLU A 209 -3.64 1.64 31.73
N HIS A 210 -2.63 1.17 32.48
CA HIS A 210 -2.13 1.87 33.66
C HIS A 210 -1.11 2.97 33.33
N ASP A 211 -0.26 2.80 32.31
CA ASP A 211 0.59 3.88 31.81
C ASP A 211 0.71 3.87 30.27
N PRO A 212 -0.13 4.67 29.57
CA PRO A 212 -0.05 4.85 28.13
C PRO A 212 1.25 5.44 27.59
N LEU A 213 2.11 6.05 28.42
CA LEU A 213 3.41 6.59 27.96
C LEU A 213 4.42 5.48 27.65
N SER A 214 4.25 4.30 28.28
CA SER A 214 5.07 3.11 28.01
C SER A 214 5.04 2.64 26.55
N LEU A 215 3.99 3.01 25.80
CA LEU A 215 3.87 2.80 24.35
C LEU A 215 4.92 3.55 23.52
N THR A 216 5.54 4.58 24.09
CA THR A 216 6.55 5.42 23.40
C THR A 216 7.98 4.91 23.61
N CYS A 217 8.18 3.97 24.55
CA CYS A 217 9.49 3.41 24.87
C CYS A 217 10.09 2.60 23.71
N LYS A 218 11.42 2.55 23.71
CA LYS A 218 12.25 1.74 22.82
C LYS A 218 13.30 1.00 23.65
N ASP A 219 13.65 -0.20 23.21
CA ASP A 219 14.77 -0.96 23.74
C ASP A 219 16.13 -0.48 23.20
N ASN A 220 17.22 -1.18 23.57
CA ASN A 220 18.57 -0.86 23.14
C ASN A 220 18.83 -1.03 21.62
N ILE A 221 17.97 -1.74 20.89
CA ILE A 221 18.05 -1.86 19.42
C ILE A 221 17.10 -0.88 18.69
N GLY A 222 16.32 -0.10 19.43
CA GLY A 222 15.41 0.91 18.91
C GLY A 222 14.01 0.40 18.58
N SER A 223 13.71 -0.88 18.89
CA SER A 223 12.40 -1.49 18.71
C SER A 223 11.43 -1.03 19.81
N SER A 224 10.17 -0.83 19.43
CA SER A 224 9.09 -0.39 20.33
C SER A 224 7.94 -1.41 20.37
N VAL A 225 6.94 -1.15 21.22
CA VAL A 225 5.70 -1.95 21.35
C VAL A 225 5.12 -2.34 19.99
N PHE A 226 5.10 -1.41 19.03
CA PHE A 226 4.57 -1.64 17.69
C PHE A 226 5.42 -2.60 16.86
N HIS A 227 6.75 -2.60 17.03
CA HIS A 227 7.65 -3.49 16.27
C HIS A 227 7.41 -4.95 16.69
N TYR A 228 7.55 -5.25 17.99
CA TYR A 228 7.27 -6.56 18.57
C TYR A 228 5.85 -7.05 18.24
N ALA A 229 4.82 -6.22 18.44
CA ALA A 229 3.44 -6.59 18.14
C ALA A 229 3.19 -6.85 16.64
N THR A 230 3.91 -6.19 15.72
CA THR A 230 3.84 -6.53 14.28
C THR A 230 4.59 -7.80 13.93
N GLU A 231 5.77 -8.04 14.52
CA GLU A 231 6.61 -9.22 14.26
C GLU A 231 5.89 -10.51 14.70
N GLN A 232 5.26 -10.48 15.86
CA GLN A 232 4.44 -11.59 16.41
C GLN A 232 3.02 -11.64 15.82
N CYS A 233 2.63 -10.70 14.95
CA CYS A 233 1.26 -10.55 14.46
C CYS A 233 0.19 -10.44 15.58
N ASN A 234 0.53 -9.84 16.72
CA ASN A 234 -0.38 -9.65 17.85
C ASN A 234 -1.30 -8.43 17.63
N TYR A 235 -2.30 -8.61 16.77
CA TYR A 235 -3.25 -7.57 16.41
C TYR A 235 -4.05 -6.99 17.60
N ILE A 236 -4.25 -7.75 18.68
CA ILE A 236 -4.99 -7.30 19.87
C ILE A 236 -4.20 -6.19 20.58
N VAL A 237 -2.92 -6.44 20.87
CA VAL A 237 -2.01 -5.43 21.43
C VAL A 237 -1.90 -4.21 20.51
N LEU A 238 -1.73 -4.44 19.20
CA LEU A 238 -1.62 -3.38 18.20
C LEU A 238 -2.84 -2.45 18.21
N CYS A 239 -4.05 -3.02 18.16
CA CYS A 239 -5.31 -2.27 18.16
C CYS A 239 -5.55 -1.54 19.49
N ARG A 240 -5.25 -2.15 20.64
CA ARG A 240 -5.38 -1.50 21.96
C ARG A 240 -4.43 -0.32 22.09
N ALA A 241 -3.16 -0.47 21.69
CA ALA A 241 -2.17 0.60 21.68
C ALA A 241 -2.57 1.77 20.76
N ILE A 242 -3.05 1.49 19.54
CA ILE A 242 -3.57 2.51 18.61
C ILE A 242 -4.80 3.24 19.20
N SER A 243 -5.67 2.53 19.93
CA SER A 243 -6.85 3.12 20.57
C SER A 243 -6.47 4.08 21.71
N LEU A 244 -5.54 3.69 22.58
CA LEU A 244 -5.06 4.51 23.68
C LEU A 244 -4.28 5.75 23.20
N LEU A 245 -3.40 5.61 22.19
CA LEU A 245 -2.68 6.76 21.62
C LEU A 245 -3.61 7.80 20.95
N LYS A 246 -4.79 7.42 20.47
CA LYS A 246 -5.79 8.37 19.94
C LYS A 246 -6.42 9.26 21.03
N GLN A 247 -6.37 8.85 22.30
CA GLN A 247 -6.95 9.60 23.43
C GLN A 247 -5.97 10.63 24.02
N LEU A 248 -4.66 10.51 23.76
CA LEU A 248 -3.63 11.41 24.26
C LEU A 248 -3.55 12.70 23.43
N SER A 249 -4.35 13.71 23.82
CA SER A 249 -4.56 14.98 23.14
C SER A 249 -3.36 15.96 23.23
N SER A 250 -2.25 15.66 22.55
CA SER A 250 -1.12 16.58 22.37
C SER A 250 -0.64 16.66 20.92
N SER A 251 -0.31 17.88 20.48
CA SER A 251 0.21 18.18 19.14
C SER A 251 1.48 17.41 18.80
N THR A 252 2.35 17.15 19.79
CA THR A 252 3.59 16.39 19.64
C THR A 252 3.29 14.90 19.44
N THR A 253 2.36 14.34 20.22
CA THR A 253 1.89 12.95 20.09
C THR A 253 1.32 12.70 18.69
N ARG A 254 0.60 13.68 18.12
CA ARG A 254 -0.02 13.56 16.79
C ARG A 254 1.00 13.27 15.67
N LEU A 255 2.18 13.87 15.71
CA LEU A 255 3.25 13.62 14.73
C LEU A 255 3.88 12.23 14.90
N ILE A 256 4.11 11.81 16.15
CA ILE A 256 4.63 10.48 16.48
C ILE A 256 3.63 9.39 16.04
N VAL A 257 2.34 9.58 16.32
CA VAL A 257 1.25 8.69 15.90
C VAL A 257 1.15 8.56 14.39
N ILE A 258 1.26 9.66 13.63
CA ILE A 258 1.26 9.60 12.15
C ILE A 258 2.48 8.81 11.63
N SER A 259 3.66 9.01 12.22
CA SER A 259 4.88 8.26 11.85
C SER A 259 4.73 6.76 12.12
N LEU A 260 4.22 6.38 13.29
CA LEU A 260 3.99 4.98 13.67
C LEU A 260 2.88 4.30 12.83
N ILE A 261 1.80 5.01 12.50
CA ILE A 261 0.75 4.51 11.60
C ILE A 261 1.30 4.29 10.18
N ASN A 262 2.20 5.16 9.70
CA ASN A 262 2.84 4.95 8.40
C ASN A 262 3.71 3.68 8.40
N MET A 263 4.53 3.44 9.44
CA MET A 263 5.31 2.20 9.57
C MET A 263 4.39 0.95 9.60
N ALA A 264 3.34 0.96 10.42
CA ALA A 264 2.42 -0.18 10.56
C ALA A 264 1.52 -0.43 9.33
N THR A 265 1.38 0.53 8.41
CA THR A 265 0.62 0.35 7.17
C THR A 265 1.46 -0.09 5.97
N VAL A 266 2.80 0.00 6.04
CA VAL A 266 3.71 -0.56 5.01
C VAL A 266 3.76 -2.10 5.08
N SER A 267 3.62 -2.70 6.27
CA SER A 267 3.68 -4.16 6.46
C SER A 267 2.33 -4.89 6.34
N SER A 268 1.20 -4.20 6.51
CA SER A 268 -0.12 -4.83 6.68
C SER A 268 -1.00 -4.88 5.42
N GLY A 269 -0.59 -4.26 4.31
CA GLY A 269 -1.32 -4.31 3.03
C GLY A 269 -2.67 -3.57 3.01
N VAL A 270 -3.03 -2.84 4.07
CA VAL A 270 -4.29 -2.09 4.18
C VAL A 270 -4.19 -0.73 3.48
N GLU A 271 -4.12 -0.76 2.14
CA GLU A 271 -4.17 0.47 1.31
C GLU A 271 -5.54 1.16 1.37
N ASP A 272 -6.62 0.39 1.53
CA ASP A 272 -8.00 0.83 1.33
C ASP A 272 -8.57 1.75 2.44
N ALA A 273 -7.90 1.90 3.59
CA ALA A 273 -8.41 2.69 4.74
C ALA A 273 -8.02 4.18 4.74
N ARG A 274 -7.21 4.66 3.79
CA ARG A 274 -6.75 6.07 3.73
C ARG A 274 -7.80 6.99 3.07
N PRO A 275 -7.82 8.31 3.32
CA PRO A 275 -8.55 9.24 2.46
C PRO A 275 -7.95 9.25 1.04
N ILE A 276 -8.79 9.18 0.00
CA ILE A 276 -8.41 9.09 -1.43
C ILE A 276 -7.28 10.08 -1.79
N ILE A 277 -7.45 11.32 -1.31
CA ILE A 277 -6.59 12.51 -1.49
C ILE A 277 -5.10 12.27 -1.14
N ASN A 278 -4.77 11.33 -0.25
CA ASN A 278 -3.42 11.15 0.28
C ASN A 278 -2.64 9.99 -0.37
N ASN A 279 -3.22 9.21 -1.29
CA ASN A 279 -2.58 8.00 -1.82
C ASN A 279 -2.88 7.73 -3.32
N CYS A 280 -3.21 8.77 -4.10
CA CYS A 280 -3.37 8.70 -5.55
C CYS A 280 -2.03 8.47 -6.29
N HIS A 281 -1.44 7.28 -6.20
CA HIS A 281 -0.33 6.87 -7.06
C HIS A 281 -0.90 6.36 -8.40
N LEU A 282 -0.83 7.19 -9.44
CA LEU A 282 -1.51 6.96 -10.72
C LEU A 282 -0.55 6.49 -11.82
N GLU A 283 0.76 6.75 -11.69
CA GLU A 283 1.80 6.28 -12.62
C GLU A 283 2.70 5.21 -11.97
N ILE A 284 3.01 4.14 -12.71
CA ILE A 284 3.88 3.04 -12.23
C ILE A 284 5.37 3.46 -12.26
N PHE A 285 5.72 4.39 -13.14
CA PHE A 285 7.09 4.85 -13.34
C PHE A 285 7.43 6.02 -12.42
N SER A 286 8.69 6.10 -11.98
CA SER A 286 9.22 7.25 -11.23
C SER A 286 10.68 7.49 -11.58
N ILE A 287 11.04 8.77 -11.74
CA ILE A 287 12.44 9.19 -11.92
C ILE A 287 13.00 9.58 -10.55
N ILE A 288 14.17 9.03 -10.23
CA ILE A 288 14.93 9.35 -9.02
C ILE A 288 16.22 10.06 -9.45
N TRP A 289 16.42 11.32 -9.06
CA TRP A 289 17.62 12.08 -9.39
C TRP A 289 18.49 12.31 -8.15
N LEU A 290 19.65 11.65 -8.10
CA LEU A 290 20.65 11.78 -7.03
C LEU A 290 21.85 12.63 -7.50
N ASP A 291 21.89 13.88 -7.06
CA ASP A 291 22.94 14.84 -7.40
C ASP A 291 23.17 15.82 -6.22
N ASN A 292 24.40 16.24 -5.98
CA ASN A 292 24.68 17.25 -4.96
C ASN A 292 24.06 18.62 -5.31
N ASN A 293 23.83 18.91 -6.60
CA ASN A 293 23.45 20.23 -7.12
C ASN A 293 22.03 20.28 -7.75
N ILE A 294 21.06 19.54 -7.20
CA ILE A 294 19.65 19.47 -7.66
C ILE A 294 18.87 20.80 -7.73
N TYR A 295 19.49 21.92 -7.30
CA TYR A 295 18.90 23.26 -7.32
C TYR A 295 19.34 24.12 -8.51
N ASN A 296 20.32 23.67 -9.33
CA ASN A 296 20.76 24.34 -10.55
C ASN A 296 19.57 24.60 -11.51
N LYS A 297 19.54 25.80 -12.12
CA LYS A 297 18.50 26.23 -13.07
C LYS A 297 18.34 25.25 -14.23
N ASP A 298 19.43 24.73 -14.78
CA ASP A 298 19.36 23.82 -15.94
C ASP A 298 18.87 22.42 -15.58
N ILE A 299 19.16 21.97 -14.34
CA ILE A 299 18.54 20.77 -13.77
C ILE A 299 17.03 20.99 -13.57
N ARG A 300 16.57 22.16 -13.10
CA ARG A 300 15.12 22.48 -13.02
C ARG A 300 14.45 22.52 -14.39
N ASN A 301 15.09 23.12 -15.39
CA ASN A 301 14.58 23.15 -16.77
C ASN A 301 14.49 21.74 -17.35
N THR A 302 15.41 20.85 -16.98
CA THR A 302 15.43 19.45 -17.41
C THR A 302 14.40 18.61 -16.65
N GLU A 303 14.22 18.85 -15.35
CA GLU A 303 13.15 18.24 -14.55
C GLU A 303 11.77 18.47 -15.18
N LEU A 304 11.48 19.68 -15.67
CA LEU A 304 10.22 19.96 -16.39
C LEU A 304 10.08 19.07 -17.64
N LYS A 305 11.11 18.99 -18.49
CA LYS A 305 11.12 18.10 -19.67
C LYS A 305 10.98 16.61 -19.32
N LEU A 306 11.51 16.20 -18.17
CA LEU A 306 11.38 14.83 -17.66
C LEU A 306 9.97 14.55 -17.14
N ARG A 307 9.30 15.54 -16.51
CA ARG A 307 7.90 15.44 -16.07
C ARG A 307 6.90 15.29 -17.22
N ASP A 308 7.26 15.69 -18.44
CA ASP A 308 6.49 15.42 -19.66
C ASP A 308 6.61 13.96 -20.15
N ILE A 309 7.60 13.20 -19.65
CA ILE A 309 7.85 11.79 -19.98
C ILE A 309 7.34 10.87 -18.86
N ILE A 310 7.78 11.11 -17.62
CA ILE A 310 7.36 10.42 -16.39
C ILE A 310 7.07 11.50 -15.35
N ASN A 311 5.82 11.68 -14.93
CA ASN A 311 5.42 12.84 -14.14
C ASN A 311 6.04 12.83 -12.72
N ARG A 312 6.23 11.66 -12.12
CA ARG A 312 6.80 11.51 -10.76
C ARG A 312 8.33 11.59 -10.78
N VAL A 313 8.88 12.80 -10.74
CA VAL A 313 10.31 13.06 -10.48
C VAL A 313 10.55 13.37 -9.00
N VAL A 314 11.45 12.60 -8.36
CA VAL A 314 11.88 12.72 -6.96
C VAL A 314 13.40 12.96 -6.93
N LYS A 315 13.89 13.74 -5.96
CA LYS A 315 15.29 14.23 -5.94
C LYS A 315 15.95 14.05 -4.58
N PHE A 316 17.21 13.63 -4.58
CA PHE A 316 18.04 13.39 -3.39
C PHE A 316 19.42 14.03 -3.54
N GLN A 317 20.06 14.35 -2.42
CA GLN A 317 21.45 14.84 -2.36
C GLN A 317 22.39 13.84 -1.70
N ASP A 318 21.85 12.83 -1.01
CA ASP A 318 22.60 11.81 -0.27
C ASP A 318 22.23 10.39 -0.73
N VAL A 319 23.23 9.49 -0.72
CA VAL A 319 23.07 8.09 -1.13
C VAL A 319 22.11 7.34 -0.20
N GLN A 320 22.12 7.65 1.10
CA GLN A 320 21.43 6.89 2.15
C GLN A 320 19.91 7.04 2.06
N SER A 321 19.40 8.27 1.97
CA SER A 321 17.96 8.53 1.79
C SER A 321 17.46 8.08 0.42
N CYS A 322 18.30 8.20 -0.62
CA CYS A 322 18.00 7.71 -1.96
C CYS A 322 17.84 6.18 -2.00
N GLN A 323 18.80 5.43 -1.44
CA GLN A 323 18.74 3.98 -1.36
C GLN A 323 17.56 3.52 -0.49
N LYS A 324 17.37 4.11 0.70
CA LYS A 324 16.23 3.80 1.57
C LYS A 324 14.89 4.01 0.84
N TYR A 325 14.73 5.12 0.11
CA TYR A 325 13.52 5.38 -0.66
C TYR A 325 13.27 4.32 -1.76
N ILE A 326 14.33 3.86 -2.44
CA ILE A 326 14.26 2.76 -3.43
C ILE A 326 13.82 1.44 -2.77
N GLU A 327 14.33 1.15 -1.58
CA GLU A 327 13.97 -0.04 -0.79
C GLU A 327 12.53 0.02 -0.24
N GLU A 328 12.01 1.21 0.05
CA GLU A 328 10.63 1.47 0.49
C GLU A 328 9.59 1.50 -0.66
N GLN A 329 9.99 1.52 -1.95
CA GLN A 329 9.03 1.51 -3.07
C GLN A 329 8.46 0.11 -3.35
N SER A 330 7.24 0.05 -3.88
CA SER A 330 6.51 -1.19 -4.16
C SER A 330 7.25 -2.06 -5.16
N LYS A 331 7.14 -3.39 -5.02
CA LYS A 331 7.69 -4.35 -6.00
C LYS A 331 7.08 -4.23 -7.41
N LYS A 332 5.98 -3.48 -7.56
CA LYS A 332 5.37 -3.11 -8.85
C LYS A 332 5.99 -1.86 -9.49
N ASP A 333 6.61 -0.97 -8.70
CA ASP A 333 7.07 0.34 -9.19
C ASP A 333 8.29 0.20 -10.10
N ARG A 334 8.39 1.08 -11.10
CA ARG A 334 9.44 1.09 -12.12
C ARG A 334 10.30 2.35 -12.00
N LEU A 335 11.52 2.17 -11.52
CA LEU A 335 12.42 3.26 -11.13
C LEU A 335 13.48 3.50 -12.20
N VAL A 336 13.54 4.73 -12.68
CA VAL A 336 14.58 5.25 -13.57
C VAL A 336 15.49 6.16 -12.75
N VAL A 337 16.76 5.78 -12.59
CA VAL A 337 17.66 6.47 -11.65
C VAL A 337 18.71 7.29 -12.40
N ILE A 338 18.71 8.60 -12.18
CA ILE A 338 19.73 9.54 -12.67
C ILE A 338 20.72 9.79 -11.53
N VAL A 339 22.01 9.54 -11.76
CA VAL A 339 23.07 9.71 -10.75
C VAL A 339 24.18 10.62 -11.24
N SER A 340 24.71 11.49 -10.38
CA SER A 340 25.97 12.18 -10.67
C SER A 340 27.15 11.20 -10.73
N GLY A 341 28.18 11.49 -11.54
CA GLY A 341 29.33 10.57 -11.74
C GLY A 341 30.08 10.13 -10.47
N ARG A 342 30.07 10.94 -9.40
CA ARG A 342 30.61 10.51 -8.09
C ARG A 342 29.64 9.60 -7.36
N LEU A 343 28.42 10.09 -7.07
CA LEU A 343 27.42 9.36 -6.28
C LEU A 343 27.02 8.04 -6.95
N GLY A 344 27.10 7.97 -8.28
CA GLY A 344 26.92 6.75 -9.06
C GLY A 344 27.89 5.63 -8.68
N ARG A 345 29.18 5.93 -8.45
CA ARG A 345 30.16 4.93 -7.98
C ARG A 345 29.83 4.38 -6.59
N GLU A 346 29.14 5.18 -5.78
CA GLU A 346 28.74 4.85 -4.41
C GLU A 346 27.42 4.04 -4.40
N ILE A 347 26.39 4.43 -5.18
CA ILE A 347 25.06 3.79 -5.15
C ILE A 347 24.82 2.67 -6.19
N VAL A 348 25.36 2.77 -7.40
CA VAL A 348 25.03 1.81 -8.48
C VAL A 348 25.35 0.36 -8.14
N PRO A 349 26.44 0.03 -7.41
CA PRO A 349 26.69 -1.35 -6.97
C PRO A 349 25.57 -1.97 -6.13
N SER A 350 24.87 -1.20 -5.27
CA SER A 350 23.76 -1.72 -4.45
C SER A 350 22.44 -1.78 -5.25
N ILE A 351 22.12 -0.74 -6.02
CA ILE A 351 20.81 -0.66 -6.71
C ILE A 351 20.74 -1.45 -8.03
N ASN A 352 21.86 -1.85 -8.62
CA ASN A 352 21.90 -2.64 -9.86
C ASN A 352 21.12 -3.96 -9.76
N THR A 353 21.10 -4.63 -8.60
CA THR A 353 20.39 -5.90 -8.41
C THR A 353 18.89 -5.72 -8.09
N VAL A 354 18.45 -4.53 -7.65
CA VAL A 354 17.07 -4.25 -7.23
C VAL A 354 16.10 -4.35 -8.41
N ARG A 355 15.05 -5.20 -8.31
CA ARG A 355 14.11 -5.47 -9.43
C ARG A 355 13.33 -4.23 -9.88
N GLN A 356 12.99 -3.33 -8.96
CA GLN A 356 12.27 -2.09 -9.26
C GLN A 356 13.08 -1.13 -10.14
N VAL A 357 14.42 -1.13 -10.02
CA VAL A 357 15.30 -0.28 -10.85
C VAL A 357 15.44 -0.92 -12.23
N VAL A 358 14.93 -0.24 -13.26
CA VAL A 358 14.91 -0.75 -14.64
C VAL A 358 16.11 -0.21 -15.43
N SER A 359 16.37 1.09 -15.31
CA SER A 359 17.45 1.79 -15.99
C SER A 359 18.14 2.81 -15.09
N ILE A 360 19.44 2.96 -15.30
CA ILE A 360 20.32 3.90 -14.60
C ILE A 360 21.02 4.80 -15.64
N TYR A 361 21.10 6.08 -15.36
CA TYR A 361 21.71 7.10 -16.22
C TYR A 361 22.75 7.89 -15.42
N VAL A 362 23.98 7.97 -15.93
CA VAL A 362 25.06 8.72 -15.27
C VAL A 362 25.20 10.09 -15.93
N TYR A 363 24.93 11.16 -15.17
CA TYR A 363 25.15 12.54 -15.60
C TYR A 363 26.47 13.06 -15.03
N CYS A 364 27.43 13.41 -15.88
CA CYS A 364 28.75 13.87 -15.49
C CYS A 364 29.50 14.58 -16.63
N MET A 365 30.30 15.59 -16.30
CA MET A 365 31.13 16.30 -17.29
C MET A 365 32.24 15.40 -17.85
N ASP A 366 32.91 14.61 -16.99
CA ASP A 366 33.89 13.61 -17.41
C ASP A 366 33.18 12.31 -17.80
N LYS A 367 32.74 12.21 -19.06
CA LYS A 367 32.18 10.97 -19.60
C LYS A 367 33.19 9.80 -19.52
N LYS A 368 34.50 10.06 -19.72
CA LYS A 368 35.50 8.99 -19.92
C LYS A 368 35.78 8.23 -18.64
N SER A 369 36.18 8.91 -17.55
CA SER A 369 36.45 8.25 -16.27
C SER A 369 35.22 7.54 -15.69
N ASN A 370 34.01 8.02 -16.03
CA ASN A 370 32.79 7.42 -15.53
C ASN A 370 32.30 6.23 -16.37
N LYS A 371 32.63 6.19 -17.67
CA LYS A 371 32.29 5.04 -18.53
C LYS A 371 33.01 3.75 -18.08
N GLU A 372 34.27 3.84 -17.66
CA GLU A 372 35.10 2.70 -17.20
C GLU A 372 34.52 1.91 -16.00
N TRP A 373 33.62 2.51 -15.21
CA TRP A 373 32.89 1.80 -14.16
C TRP A 373 31.43 1.54 -14.54
N ALA A 374 30.79 2.44 -15.29
CA ALA A 374 29.41 2.32 -15.73
C ALA A 374 29.16 1.08 -16.61
N ASP A 375 30.05 0.83 -17.58
CA ASP A 375 29.93 -0.28 -18.54
C ASP A 375 29.97 -1.68 -17.88
N LYS A 376 30.30 -1.76 -16.58
CA LYS A 376 30.28 -3.00 -15.78
C LYS A 376 28.88 -3.40 -15.29
N PHE A 377 27.88 -2.51 -15.41
CA PHE A 377 26.53 -2.69 -14.86
C PHE A 377 25.48 -2.65 -15.97
N SER A 378 24.84 -3.78 -16.28
CA SER A 378 23.89 -3.93 -17.41
C SER A 378 22.63 -3.05 -17.34
N LYS A 379 22.35 -2.44 -16.18
CA LYS A 379 21.28 -1.46 -16.01
C LYS A 379 21.69 -0.03 -16.31
N VAL A 380 22.98 0.29 -16.38
CA VAL A 380 23.44 1.63 -16.81
C VAL A 380 23.29 1.73 -18.32
N LYS A 381 22.38 2.60 -18.77
CA LYS A 381 22.03 2.72 -20.20
C LYS A 381 22.86 3.76 -20.94
N ALA A 382 23.25 4.84 -20.27
CA ALA A 382 24.12 5.87 -20.84
C ALA A 382 24.93 6.62 -19.78
N VAL A 383 26.09 7.13 -20.22
CA VAL A 383 26.92 8.11 -19.51
C VAL A 383 26.96 9.39 -20.35
N THR A 384 26.36 10.46 -19.84
CA THR A 384 26.16 11.72 -20.58
C THR A 384 26.62 12.95 -19.79
N SER A 385 27.01 13.99 -20.53
CA SER A 385 27.38 15.32 -20.06
C SER A 385 26.41 16.40 -20.57
N ASP A 386 25.43 16.02 -21.39
CA ASP A 386 24.39 16.90 -21.90
C ASP A 386 23.00 16.46 -21.40
N LEU A 387 22.19 17.46 -21.04
CA LEU A 387 20.87 17.27 -20.46
C LEU A 387 19.79 16.97 -21.53
N SER A 388 20.04 17.29 -22.80
CA SER A 388 19.13 16.94 -23.91
C SER A 388 19.36 15.50 -24.38
N GLU A 389 20.61 15.06 -24.47
CA GLU A 389 21.02 13.66 -24.64
C GLU A 389 20.41 12.78 -23.53
N LEU A 390 20.50 13.22 -22.28
CA LEU A 390 19.87 12.54 -21.13
C LEU A 390 18.35 12.38 -21.30
N VAL A 391 17.66 13.46 -21.65
CA VAL A 391 16.20 13.46 -21.86
C VAL A 391 15.80 12.57 -23.05
N SER A 392 16.57 12.54 -24.14
CA SER A 392 16.25 11.65 -25.26
C SER A 392 16.40 10.19 -24.87
N HIS A 393 17.54 9.79 -24.28
CA HIS A 393 17.74 8.39 -23.88
C HIS A 393 16.67 7.91 -22.89
N ILE A 394 16.28 8.73 -21.90
CA ILE A 394 15.19 8.39 -20.97
C ILE A 394 13.84 8.28 -21.69
N LYS A 395 13.55 9.18 -22.65
CA LYS A 395 12.30 9.15 -23.43
C LYS A 395 12.19 7.89 -24.29
N ASP A 396 13.26 7.53 -24.98
CA ASP A 396 13.28 6.43 -25.93
C ASP A 396 13.25 5.07 -25.20
N ASP A 397 14.00 4.94 -24.09
CA ASP A 397 13.93 3.80 -23.16
C ASP A 397 12.57 3.70 -22.48
N HIS A 398 11.98 4.81 -22.00
CA HIS A 398 10.62 4.79 -21.44
C HIS A 398 9.56 4.39 -22.48
N LYS A 399 9.70 4.78 -23.77
CA LYS A 399 8.80 4.31 -24.84
C LYS A 399 8.86 2.78 -25.00
N ILE A 400 10.05 2.18 -24.92
CA ILE A 400 10.23 0.73 -24.98
C ILE A 400 9.64 0.09 -23.72
N GLN A 401 10.04 0.56 -22.54
CA GLN A 401 9.58 0.03 -21.25
C GLN A 401 8.07 0.15 -21.07
N LYS A 402 7.42 1.22 -21.56
CA LYS A 402 5.96 1.37 -21.53
C LYS A 402 5.23 0.32 -22.39
N GLN A 403 5.80 -0.10 -23.53
CA GLN A 403 5.21 -1.19 -24.33
C GLN A 403 5.41 -2.58 -23.71
N VAL A 404 6.38 -2.71 -22.80
CA VAL A 404 6.77 -3.95 -22.11
C VAL A 404 6.07 -4.10 -20.75
N GLU A 405 5.95 -3.01 -20.00
CA GLU A 405 5.43 -2.93 -18.62
C GLU A 405 3.98 -2.43 -18.55
N GLU A 406 3.28 -2.41 -19.69
CA GLU A 406 1.82 -2.27 -19.75
C GLU A 406 1.17 -3.63 -20.08
N PRO A 407 1.14 -4.59 -19.12
CA PRO A 407 0.46 -5.87 -19.32
C PRO A 407 -1.05 -5.66 -19.47
N LEU A 408 -1.68 -6.58 -20.19
CA LEU A 408 -3.13 -6.66 -20.27
C LEU A 408 -3.66 -7.33 -18.99
N SER A 409 -4.60 -6.70 -18.27
CA SER A 409 -5.32 -7.37 -17.18
C SER A 409 -6.23 -8.43 -17.78
N ILE A 410 -5.72 -9.66 -17.94
CA ILE A 410 -6.43 -10.81 -18.50
C ILE A 410 -6.82 -11.75 -17.37
N ASN A 411 -8.11 -11.81 -17.07
CA ASN A 411 -8.68 -12.89 -16.26
C ASN A 411 -9.03 -14.09 -17.15
N ILE A 412 -8.84 -15.31 -16.63
CA ILE A 412 -9.09 -16.57 -17.36
C ILE A 412 -10.16 -17.38 -16.62
N PHE A 413 -11.11 -17.96 -17.37
CA PHE A 413 -12.17 -18.82 -16.85
C PHE A 413 -12.01 -20.26 -17.35
N THR A 414 -11.54 -21.14 -16.48
CA THR A 414 -11.32 -22.57 -16.74
C THR A 414 -12.63 -23.34 -16.60
N ILE A 415 -13.09 -23.95 -17.69
CA ILE A 415 -14.30 -24.79 -17.71
C ILE A 415 -14.01 -26.13 -17.02
N GLY A 416 -14.93 -26.60 -16.18
CA GLY A 416 -14.89 -27.96 -15.60
C GLY A 416 -14.21 -28.10 -14.23
N SER A 417 -13.68 -27.03 -13.64
CA SER A 417 -13.18 -27.09 -12.26
C SER A 417 -14.33 -27.16 -11.24
N GLY A 418 -14.42 -28.27 -10.50
CA GLY A 418 -15.48 -28.51 -9.50
C GLY A 418 -15.48 -27.59 -8.27
N LYS A 419 -14.74 -26.46 -8.31
CA LYS A 419 -14.54 -25.50 -7.22
C LYS A 419 -15.10 -24.10 -7.52
N GLY A 420 -15.98 -23.95 -8.52
CA GLY A 420 -16.59 -22.69 -8.97
C GLY A 420 -17.49 -21.93 -7.96
N LYS A 421 -17.25 -22.06 -6.65
CA LYS A 421 -17.85 -21.29 -5.55
C LYS A 421 -16.82 -20.56 -4.68
N SER A 422 -15.52 -20.77 -4.91
CA SER A 422 -14.43 -20.10 -4.21
C SER A 422 -14.27 -18.65 -4.72
N THR A 423 -14.17 -17.68 -3.80
CA THR A 423 -13.97 -16.26 -4.15
C THR A 423 -12.51 -15.93 -4.50
N SER A 424 -11.55 -16.78 -4.10
CA SER A 424 -10.10 -16.57 -4.31
C SER A 424 -9.56 -17.18 -5.61
N ASP A 425 -10.27 -18.15 -6.20
CA ASP A 425 -9.78 -18.93 -7.34
C ASP A 425 -9.84 -18.10 -8.65
N LEU A 426 -9.10 -18.52 -9.69
CA LEU A 426 -9.05 -17.82 -10.99
C LEU A 426 -10.44 -17.54 -11.59
N ASN A 427 -11.32 -18.55 -11.56
CA ASN A 427 -12.71 -18.39 -11.99
C ASN A 427 -13.43 -17.33 -11.13
N GLY A 428 -13.22 -17.31 -9.81
CA GLY A 428 -13.77 -16.29 -8.92
C GLY A 428 -13.35 -14.88 -9.33
N LYS A 429 -12.07 -14.66 -9.63
CA LYS A 429 -11.55 -13.37 -10.13
C LYS A 429 -12.24 -12.93 -11.42
N PHE A 430 -12.26 -13.80 -12.44
CA PHE A 430 -12.96 -13.54 -13.71
C PHE A 430 -14.41 -13.12 -13.47
N LEU A 431 -15.11 -13.92 -12.67
CA LEU A 431 -16.54 -13.81 -12.41
C LEU A 431 -16.89 -12.52 -11.64
N PHE A 432 -16.15 -12.16 -10.59
CA PHE A 432 -16.39 -10.93 -9.86
C PHE A 432 -15.95 -9.68 -10.63
N SER A 433 -14.89 -9.73 -11.45
CA SER A 433 -14.56 -8.62 -12.35
C SER A 433 -15.69 -8.34 -13.34
N GLN A 434 -16.29 -9.38 -13.94
CA GLN A 434 -17.45 -9.23 -14.83
C GLN A 434 -18.63 -8.55 -14.13
N VAL A 435 -18.96 -9.00 -12.91
CA VAL A 435 -20.03 -8.45 -12.07
C VAL A 435 -19.76 -7.01 -11.64
N LEU A 436 -18.52 -6.68 -11.26
CA LEU A 436 -18.12 -5.32 -10.88
C LEU A 436 -18.28 -4.36 -12.07
N ILE A 437 -17.81 -4.75 -13.26
CA ILE A 437 -17.95 -3.93 -14.48
C ILE A 437 -19.44 -3.73 -14.80
N ASP A 438 -20.24 -4.79 -14.77
CA ASP A 438 -21.70 -4.72 -14.90
C ASP A 438 -22.34 -3.72 -13.93
N CYS A 439 -21.90 -3.71 -12.68
CA CYS A 439 -22.39 -2.81 -11.64
C CYS A 439 -22.00 -1.35 -11.92
N LEU A 440 -20.73 -1.10 -12.26
CA LEU A 440 -20.21 0.25 -12.54
C LEU A 440 -20.85 0.88 -13.78
N LEU A 441 -21.24 0.09 -14.78
CA LEU A 441 -21.92 0.57 -15.99
C LEU A 441 -23.39 0.93 -15.76
N LYS A 442 -24.06 0.27 -14.79
CA LYS A 442 -25.48 0.48 -14.46
C LYS A 442 -25.72 1.52 -13.37
N LEU A 443 -24.71 1.79 -12.54
CA LEU A 443 -24.80 2.75 -11.45
C LEU A 443 -25.07 4.17 -11.98
N LYS A 444 -26.00 4.89 -11.35
CA LYS A 444 -26.28 6.31 -11.66
C LYS A 444 -25.06 7.17 -11.29
N SER A 445 -24.68 8.10 -12.18
CA SER A 445 -23.54 9.00 -11.98
C SER A 445 -23.86 10.07 -10.93
N THR A 446 -22.87 10.47 -10.13
CA THR A 446 -22.99 11.52 -9.11
C THR A 446 -21.85 12.52 -9.20
N GLU A 447 -22.16 13.82 -9.13
CA GLU A 447 -21.20 14.93 -9.34
C GLU A 447 -20.04 14.92 -8.33
N LYS A 448 -20.30 14.44 -7.09
CA LYS A 448 -19.31 14.23 -6.02
C LYS A 448 -18.06 13.48 -6.53
N GLY A 449 -18.25 12.39 -7.27
CA GLY A 449 -17.15 11.57 -7.78
C GLY A 449 -16.35 12.22 -8.93
N THR A 450 -17.02 12.99 -9.80
CA THR A 450 -16.38 13.72 -10.91
C THR A 450 -15.32 14.69 -10.39
N ASN A 451 -15.67 15.45 -9.35
CA ASN A 451 -14.79 16.43 -8.71
C ASN A 451 -13.61 15.78 -7.96
N GLU A 452 -13.82 14.60 -7.36
CA GLU A 452 -12.75 13.85 -6.68
C GLU A 452 -11.68 13.32 -7.64
N VAL A 453 -12.07 12.86 -8.84
CA VAL A 453 -11.09 12.48 -9.88
C VAL A 453 -10.24 13.69 -10.30
N ILE A 454 -10.85 14.83 -10.57
CA ILE A 454 -10.12 16.04 -10.98
C ILE A 454 -9.16 16.51 -9.88
N LYS A 455 -9.59 16.45 -8.61
CA LYS A 455 -8.73 16.75 -7.45
C LYS A 455 -7.53 15.79 -7.35
N CYS A 456 -7.76 14.48 -7.47
CA CYS A 456 -6.72 13.45 -7.49
C CYS A 456 -5.70 13.69 -8.64
N CYS A 457 -6.18 13.99 -9.85
CA CYS A 457 -5.33 14.29 -11.00
C CYS A 457 -4.50 15.59 -10.81
N LYS A 458 -5.12 16.66 -10.28
CA LYS A 458 -4.43 17.93 -9.95
C LYS A 458 -3.34 17.77 -8.89
N GLN A 459 -3.45 16.77 -8.02
CA GLN A 459 -2.43 16.46 -7.01
C GLN A 459 -1.28 15.63 -7.58
N GLU A 460 -1.55 14.63 -8.43
CA GLU A 460 -0.51 13.83 -9.09
C GLU A 460 0.30 14.68 -10.08
N TYR A 461 -0.36 15.36 -11.01
CA TYR A 461 0.30 16.20 -12.04
C TYR A 461 0.82 17.55 -11.51
N LYS A 462 1.00 17.68 -10.18
CA LYS A 462 1.48 18.90 -9.53
C LYS A 462 2.91 19.24 -9.96
N GLY A 463 3.03 20.24 -10.81
CA GLY A 463 4.31 20.72 -11.37
C GLY A 463 4.53 20.31 -12.83
N ASN A 464 3.65 19.50 -13.43
CA ASN A 464 3.54 19.38 -14.88
C ASN A 464 2.53 20.42 -15.37
N ASN A 465 3.02 21.54 -15.92
CA ASN A 465 2.18 22.64 -16.39
C ASN A 465 1.31 22.27 -17.61
N LEU A 466 1.77 21.34 -18.45
CA LEU A 466 1.05 20.89 -19.65
C LEU A 466 -0.18 20.05 -19.25
N GLU A 467 0.00 19.08 -18.36
CA GLU A 467 -1.11 18.25 -17.88
C GLU A 467 -2.05 19.02 -16.94
N LEU A 468 -1.54 19.95 -16.12
CA LEU A 468 -2.41 20.86 -15.37
C LEU A 468 -3.28 21.74 -16.27
N HIS A 469 -2.77 22.16 -17.44
CA HIS A 469 -3.57 22.86 -18.44
C HIS A 469 -4.60 21.93 -19.09
N ASN A 470 -4.21 20.71 -19.49
CA ASN A 470 -5.15 19.70 -20.01
C ASN A 470 -6.27 19.40 -18.99
N ILE A 471 -5.97 19.36 -17.69
CA ILE A 471 -6.96 19.13 -16.62
C ILE A 471 -7.91 20.34 -16.46
N GLN A 472 -7.41 21.58 -16.59
CA GLN A 472 -8.26 22.79 -16.58
C GLN A 472 -9.19 22.83 -17.80
N GLU A 473 -8.68 22.52 -18.98
CA GLU A 473 -9.47 22.42 -20.21
C GLU A 473 -10.55 21.33 -20.09
N PHE A 474 -10.20 20.16 -19.54
CA PHE A 474 -11.15 19.08 -19.26
C PHE A 474 -12.24 19.53 -18.29
N GLU A 475 -11.88 20.11 -17.14
CA GLU A 475 -12.80 20.60 -16.11
C GLU A 475 -13.78 21.66 -16.64
N GLN A 476 -13.40 22.43 -17.67
CA GLN A 476 -14.24 23.46 -18.29
C GLN A 476 -15.06 22.97 -19.50
N THR A 477 -14.61 21.93 -20.21
CA THR A 477 -15.16 21.56 -21.53
C THR A 477 -15.68 20.12 -21.63
N TYR A 478 -15.41 19.26 -20.64
CA TYR A 478 -15.88 17.88 -20.63
C TYR A 478 -17.40 17.81 -20.62
N SER A 479 -17.93 16.87 -21.41
CA SER A 479 -19.33 16.49 -21.42
C SER A 479 -19.44 15.02 -21.83
N PRO A 480 -20.53 14.29 -21.45
CA PRO A 480 -20.64 12.86 -21.73
C PRO A 480 -20.57 12.46 -23.21
N ASP A 481 -20.83 13.39 -24.14
CA ASP A 481 -20.66 13.27 -25.59
C ASP A 481 -19.21 13.45 -26.08
N LYS A 482 -18.27 13.91 -25.24
CA LYS A 482 -16.84 14.08 -25.56
C LYS A 482 -15.90 13.08 -24.90
N ALA A 483 -16.42 12.14 -24.11
CA ALA A 483 -15.66 11.10 -23.43
C ALA A 483 -14.72 10.29 -24.35
N LEU A 484 -15.15 9.86 -25.55
CA LEU A 484 -14.24 9.18 -26.50
C LEU A 484 -13.17 10.13 -27.07
N ASN A 485 -13.51 11.40 -27.32
CA ASN A 485 -12.54 12.36 -27.82
C ASN A 485 -11.44 12.63 -26.78
N TRP A 486 -11.82 12.85 -25.51
CA TRP A 486 -10.89 12.96 -24.39
C TRP A 486 -10.11 11.66 -24.14
N TYR A 487 -10.71 10.49 -24.34
CA TYR A 487 -10.01 9.20 -24.26
C TYR A 487 -8.98 9.00 -25.40
N SER A 488 -9.24 9.53 -26.61
CA SER A 488 -8.30 9.42 -27.72
C SER A 488 -7.04 10.29 -27.55
N ARG A 489 -7.18 11.45 -26.89
CA ARG A 489 -6.10 12.42 -26.64
C ARG A 489 -5.06 11.84 -25.67
N GLU A 490 -3.78 11.82 -26.05
CA GLU A 490 -2.68 11.32 -25.20
C GLU A 490 -2.28 12.31 -24.08
N ALA A 491 -3.26 12.68 -23.24
CA ALA A 491 -3.14 13.53 -22.06
C ALA A 491 -3.44 12.74 -20.76
N PHE A 492 -3.42 13.41 -19.62
CA PHE A 492 -3.67 12.83 -18.28
C PHE A 492 -4.83 11.82 -18.25
N PHE A 493 -5.98 12.15 -18.87
CA PHE A 493 -7.18 11.32 -18.79
C PHE A 493 -6.97 9.90 -19.35
N PHE A 494 -6.44 9.79 -20.57
CA PHE A 494 -6.09 8.51 -21.18
C PHE A 494 -5.00 7.76 -20.40
N LYS A 495 -3.97 8.47 -19.93
CA LYS A 495 -2.84 7.91 -19.17
C LYS A 495 -3.31 7.32 -17.82
N THR A 496 -4.08 8.10 -17.06
CA THR A 496 -4.60 7.72 -15.75
C THR A 496 -5.63 6.59 -15.85
N ILE A 497 -6.67 6.73 -16.69
CA ILE A 497 -7.76 5.73 -16.70
C ILE A 497 -7.28 4.32 -17.08
N ASN A 498 -6.37 4.22 -18.05
CA ASN A 498 -5.80 2.93 -18.43
C ASN A 498 -4.84 2.37 -17.39
N THR A 499 -4.07 3.21 -16.69
CA THR A 499 -3.17 2.75 -15.63
C THR A 499 -3.94 2.32 -14.38
N VAL A 500 -5.04 3.00 -14.03
CA VAL A 500 -5.99 2.60 -12.99
C VAL A 500 -6.57 1.21 -13.26
N LEU A 501 -7.04 0.98 -14.50
CA LEU A 501 -7.63 -0.30 -14.89
C LEU A 501 -6.59 -1.44 -14.94
N ARG A 502 -5.42 -1.22 -15.55
CA ARG A 502 -4.34 -2.23 -15.63
C ARG A 502 -3.80 -2.64 -14.26
N ASN A 503 -3.71 -1.70 -13.32
CA ASN A 503 -3.27 -1.97 -11.95
C ASN A 503 -4.33 -2.70 -11.10
N GLU A 504 -5.53 -2.93 -11.66
CA GLU A 504 -6.70 -3.49 -10.96
C GLU A 504 -7.08 -2.71 -9.69
N ASN A 505 -6.77 -1.40 -9.64
CA ASN A 505 -7.02 -0.56 -8.48
C ASN A 505 -8.53 -0.34 -8.32
N THR A 506 -9.18 -1.21 -7.55
CA THR A 506 -10.65 -1.27 -7.44
C THR A 506 -11.24 0.05 -6.96
N ARG A 507 -10.55 0.75 -6.05
CA ARG A 507 -10.99 2.04 -5.50
C ARG A 507 -10.99 3.14 -6.55
N LEU A 508 -9.89 3.30 -7.27
CA LEU A 508 -9.78 4.28 -8.35
C LEU A 508 -10.69 3.91 -9.54
N THR A 509 -10.88 2.62 -9.84
CA THR A 509 -11.86 2.17 -10.85
C THR A 509 -13.29 2.56 -10.47
N CYS A 510 -13.67 2.40 -9.19
CA CYS A 510 -14.97 2.87 -8.69
C CYS A 510 -15.07 4.42 -8.65
N LEU A 511 -13.95 5.14 -8.56
CA LEU A 511 -13.89 6.60 -8.65
C LEU A 511 -14.10 7.09 -10.10
N PHE A 512 -13.44 6.44 -11.07
CA PHE A 512 -13.57 6.72 -12.51
C PHE A 512 -14.89 6.27 -13.15
N ARG A 513 -15.81 5.66 -12.38
CA ARG A 513 -17.06 5.04 -12.86
C ARG A 513 -17.91 5.92 -13.80
N THR A 514 -18.01 7.22 -13.55
CA THR A 514 -18.79 8.15 -14.38
C THR A 514 -18.23 8.21 -15.79
N TYR A 515 -16.92 8.44 -15.91
CA TYR A 515 -16.20 8.48 -17.18
C TYR A 515 -16.24 7.13 -17.91
N ILE A 516 -16.15 6.02 -17.19
CA ILE A 516 -16.30 4.67 -17.74
C ILE A 516 -17.71 4.46 -18.32
N SER A 517 -18.75 4.91 -17.61
CA SER A 517 -20.15 4.84 -18.07
C SER A 517 -20.43 5.79 -19.26
N ASP A 518 -19.78 6.96 -19.32
CA ASP A 518 -19.86 7.88 -20.45
C ASP A 518 -19.22 7.28 -21.72
N ILE A 519 -18.01 6.70 -21.60
CA ILE A 519 -17.35 5.97 -22.70
C ILE A 519 -18.23 4.80 -23.18
N TYR A 520 -18.79 4.01 -22.27
CA TYR A 520 -19.72 2.92 -22.60
C TYR A 520 -20.94 3.41 -23.40
N ARG A 521 -21.55 4.53 -22.97
CA ARG A 521 -22.71 5.12 -23.66
C ARG A 521 -22.35 5.60 -25.06
N GLN A 522 -21.17 6.14 -25.28
CA GLN A 522 -20.70 6.50 -26.62
C GLN A 522 -20.40 5.29 -27.50
N LEU A 523 -19.64 4.30 -27.01
CA LEU A 523 -19.36 3.07 -27.76
C LEU A 523 -20.68 2.42 -28.23
N LYS A 524 -21.68 2.34 -27.34
CA LYS A 524 -23.01 1.83 -27.67
C LYS A 524 -23.76 2.66 -28.73
N SER A 525 -23.42 3.94 -28.91
CA SER A 525 -24.01 4.83 -29.93
C SER A 525 -23.32 4.75 -31.30
N CYS A 526 -22.03 4.41 -31.34
CA CYS A 526 -21.22 4.27 -32.56
C CYS A 526 -20.85 2.80 -32.88
N GLN A 527 -21.64 1.85 -32.38
CA GLN A 527 -21.34 0.41 -32.47
C GLN A 527 -21.27 -0.08 -33.92
N ILE A 528 -20.25 -0.89 -34.23
CA ILE A 528 -20.07 -1.50 -35.55
C ILE A 528 -21.25 -2.47 -35.83
N THR A 529 -21.77 -2.44 -37.07
CA THR A 529 -22.98 -3.22 -37.47
C THR A 529 -22.69 -4.57 -38.09
N ASN A 530 -21.51 -4.77 -38.68
CA ASN A 530 -21.09 -6.00 -39.35
C ASN A 530 -20.01 -6.73 -38.54
N PRO A 531 -19.84 -8.06 -38.71
CA PRO A 531 -18.67 -8.76 -38.18
C PRO A 531 -17.38 -8.19 -38.78
N VAL A 532 -16.38 -7.96 -37.93
CA VAL A 532 -15.05 -7.46 -38.31
C VAL A 532 -13.96 -8.35 -37.74
N ARG A 533 -12.76 -8.25 -38.32
CA ARG A 533 -11.55 -8.85 -37.80
C ARG A 533 -10.54 -7.76 -37.50
N VAL A 534 -9.99 -7.78 -36.29
CA VAL A 534 -9.16 -6.70 -35.74
C VAL A 534 -7.92 -7.25 -35.05
N TYR A 535 -6.89 -6.41 -34.96
CA TYR A 535 -5.53 -6.81 -34.65
C TYR A 535 -4.92 -5.93 -33.56
N ARG A 536 -4.03 -6.49 -32.73
CA ARG A 536 -3.21 -5.74 -31.78
C ARG A 536 -1.83 -6.37 -31.62
N GLY A 537 -0.77 -5.60 -31.85
CA GLY A 537 0.58 -5.97 -31.45
C GLY A 537 0.81 -5.65 -29.97
N GLN A 538 1.45 -6.55 -29.24
CA GLN A 538 1.74 -6.44 -27.82
C GLN A 538 2.98 -7.28 -27.48
N HIS A 539 3.81 -6.82 -26.55
CA HIS A 539 4.79 -7.69 -25.91
C HIS A 539 4.16 -8.30 -24.65
N LEU A 540 4.31 -9.62 -24.48
CA LEU A 540 3.91 -10.36 -23.28
C LEU A 540 5.14 -11.05 -22.68
N SER A 541 5.17 -11.27 -21.36
CA SER A 541 6.19 -12.13 -20.76
C SER A 541 6.02 -13.59 -21.18
N THR A 542 7.11 -14.36 -21.15
CA THR A 542 7.05 -15.81 -21.41
C THR A 542 6.06 -16.52 -20.47
N ASP A 543 5.97 -16.11 -19.20
CA ASP A 543 5.04 -16.69 -18.21
C ASP A 543 3.57 -16.41 -18.55
N GLU A 544 3.23 -15.19 -18.98
CA GLU A 544 1.89 -14.84 -19.45
C GLU A 544 1.52 -15.63 -20.71
N LEU A 545 2.43 -15.72 -21.68
CA LEU A 545 2.20 -16.47 -22.91
C LEU A 545 2.01 -17.97 -22.65
N GLU A 546 2.82 -18.58 -21.79
CA GLU A 546 2.65 -19.98 -21.38
C GLU A 546 1.36 -20.22 -20.59
N THR A 547 0.91 -19.23 -19.81
CA THR A 547 -0.39 -19.27 -19.12
C THR A 547 -1.55 -19.22 -20.11
N LEU A 548 -1.45 -18.38 -21.15
CA LEU A 548 -2.43 -18.32 -22.24
C LEU A 548 -2.44 -19.62 -23.07
N LYS A 549 -1.27 -20.17 -23.45
CA LYS A 549 -1.17 -21.45 -24.18
C LYS A 549 -1.87 -22.59 -23.44
N LYS A 550 -1.62 -22.72 -22.13
CA LYS A 550 -2.30 -23.70 -21.24
C LYS A 550 -3.81 -23.48 -21.12
N SER A 551 -4.30 -22.30 -21.51
CA SER A 551 -5.71 -21.90 -21.45
C SER A 551 -6.41 -21.92 -22.82
N THR A 552 -5.79 -22.50 -23.84
CA THR A 552 -6.39 -22.63 -25.18
C THR A 552 -7.71 -23.41 -25.11
N GLY A 553 -8.77 -22.87 -25.73
CA GLY A 553 -10.13 -23.39 -25.65
C GLY A 553 -10.99 -22.83 -24.50
N HIS A 554 -10.42 -22.04 -23.59
CA HIS A 554 -11.14 -21.38 -22.49
C HIS A 554 -11.56 -19.94 -22.82
N PHE A 555 -12.33 -19.32 -21.92
CA PHE A 555 -12.70 -17.90 -22.00
C PHE A 555 -11.69 -17.02 -21.25
N ILE A 556 -11.44 -15.84 -21.80
CA ILE A 556 -10.64 -14.78 -21.18
C ILE A 556 -11.43 -13.47 -21.15
N SER A 557 -11.11 -12.59 -20.20
CA SER A 557 -11.72 -11.27 -20.01
C SER A 557 -10.61 -10.24 -19.88
N VAL A 558 -10.62 -9.21 -20.74
CA VAL A 558 -9.68 -8.09 -20.65
C VAL A 558 -10.31 -6.99 -19.79
N ASN A 559 -9.82 -6.75 -18.57
CA ASN A 559 -10.44 -5.82 -17.63
C ASN A 559 -9.99 -4.35 -17.81
N SER A 560 -9.17 -4.06 -18.82
CA SER A 560 -8.91 -2.70 -19.33
C SER A 560 -9.68 -2.45 -20.63
N PHE A 561 -9.78 -1.20 -21.05
CA PHE A 561 -10.14 -0.92 -22.45
C PHE A 561 -9.13 -1.63 -23.37
N PHE A 562 -9.63 -2.24 -24.45
CA PHE A 562 -8.80 -3.04 -25.35
C PHE A 562 -8.83 -2.40 -26.74
N SER A 563 -7.76 -1.65 -27.03
CA SER A 563 -7.55 -0.91 -28.27
C SER A 563 -6.91 -1.82 -29.33
N THR A 564 -7.49 -1.81 -30.53
CA THR A 564 -7.17 -2.67 -31.68
C THR A 564 -7.25 -1.85 -32.98
N SER A 565 -6.72 -2.37 -34.08
CA SER A 565 -6.87 -1.77 -35.42
C SER A 565 -7.52 -2.75 -36.40
N LEU A 566 -8.32 -2.23 -37.34
CA LEU A 566 -8.80 -2.97 -38.52
C LEU A 566 -7.64 -3.38 -39.46
N VAL A 567 -6.49 -2.70 -39.37
CA VAL A 567 -5.35 -2.87 -40.27
C VAL A 567 -4.23 -3.62 -39.54
N CYS A 568 -4.01 -4.88 -39.90
CA CYS A 568 -2.95 -5.72 -39.31
C CYS A 568 -1.55 -5.06 -39.37
N GLN A 569 -1.26 -4.31 -40.45
CA GLN A 569 0.02 -3.61 -40.59
C GLN A 569 0.22 -2.49 -39.55
N GLU A 570 -0.83 -1.80 -39.10
CA GLU A 570 -0.75 -0.82 -38.00
C GLU A 570 -0.44 -1.54 -36.68
N ALA A 571 -1.13 -2.67 -36.41
CA ALA A 571 -0.90 -3.49 -35.23
C ALA A 571 0.53 -4.05 -35.15
N LEU A 572 1.16 -4.39 -36.29
CA LEU A 572 2.54 -4.86 -36.35
C LEU A 572 3.59 -3.77 -36.01
N VAL A 573 3.27 -2.47 -36.12
CA VAL A 573 4.22 -1.40 -35.75
C VAL A 573 4.64 -1.50 -34.29
N PHE A 574 3.73 -1.90 -33.40
CA PHE A 574 3.97 -2.11 -31.97
C PHE A 574 4.84 -3.34 -31.64
N LEU A 575 5.24 -4.13 -32.65
CA LEU A 575 6.16 -5.26 -32.52
C LEU A 575 7.53 -5.00 -33.18
N ASN A 576 7.73 -3.85 -33.83
CA ASN A 576 8.93 -3.59 -34.65
C ASN A 576 10.10 -2.95 -33.88
N ASP A 577 10.02 -2.77 -32.56
CA ASP A 577 11.16 -2.31 -31.77
C ASP A 577 12.29 -3.38 -31.74
N SER A 578 13.52 -2.93 -31.93
CA SER A 578 14.73 -3.77 -32.06
C SER A 578 15.26 -4.31 -30.73
N ASN A 579 14.96 -3.60 -29.64
CA ASN A 579 15.55 -3.81 -28.30
C ASN A 579 14.51 -4.38 -27.32
N VAL A 580 13.86 -5.49 -27.68
CA VAL A 580 12.96 -6.22 -26.76
C VAL A 580 13.78 -6.84 -25.64
N PRO A 581 13.48 -6.60 -24.35
CA PRO A 581 14.20 -7.22 -23.24
C PRO A 581 14.05 -8.75 -23.22
N PRO A 582 15.04 -9.51 -22.72
CA PRO A 582 14.96 -10.97 -22.65
C PRO A 582 13.84 -11.43 -21.70
N GLY A 583 13.12 -12.49 -22.09
CA GLY A 583 11.95 -13.01 -21.36
C GLY A 583 10.60 -12.45 -21.81
N LEU A 584 10.58 -11.71 -22.93
CA LEU A 584 9.37 -11.18 -23.56
C LEU A 584 9.25 -11.73 -24.99
N GLU A 585 8.01 -12.02 -25.38
CA GLU A 585 7.67 -12.58 -26.68
C GLU A 585 6.85 -11.56 -27.50
N LYS A 586 7.10 -11.50 -28.81
CA LYS A 586 6.32 -10.66 -29.74
C LYS A 586 4.98 -11.34 -30.02
N VAL A 587 3.87 -10.68 -29.70
CA VAL A 587 2.52 -11.26 -29.79
C VAL A 587 1.60 -10.40 -30.65
N LEU A 588 0.98 -11.02 -31.66
CA LEU A 588 -0.12 -10.46 -32.43
C LEU A 588 -1.42 -11.10 -31.97
N PHE A 589 -2.32 -10.31 -31.39
CA PHE A 589 -3.72 -10.69 -31.21
C PHE A 589 -4.45 -10.60 -32.55
N ASP A 590 -5.20 -11.65 -32.88
CA ASP A 590 -5.95 -11.85 -34.12
C ASP A 590 -7.40 -12.20 -33.74
N ILE A 591 -8.31 -11.23 -33.88
CA ILE A 591 -9.59 -11.21 -33.17
C ILE A 591 -10.75 -11.16 -34.16
N ASP A 592 -11.56 -12.20 -34.22
CA ASP A 592 -12.85 -12.20 -34.92
C ASP A 592 -13.95 -11.65 -33.99
N ALA A 593 -14.64 -10.58 -34.39
CA ALA A 593 -15.63 -9.88 -33.57
C ALA A 593 -16.95 -9.64 -34.33
N ASP A 594 -17.98 -10.41 -33.98
CA ASP A 594 -19.36 -10.18 -34.44
C ASP A 594 -20.12 -9.33 -33.39
N PRO A 595 -20.66 -8.14 -33.76
CA PRO A 595 -21.37 -7.27 -32.82
C PRO A 595 -22.62 -7.90 -32.20
N LYS A 596 -23.17 -8.99 -32.77
CA LYS A 596 -24.26 -9.76 -32.15
C LYS A 596 -23.88 -10.36 -30.78
N PHE A 597 -22.59 -10.55 -30.50
CA PHE A 597 -22.11 -11.00 -29.19
C PHE A 597 -21.86 -9.84 -28.20
N ALA A 598 -21.73 -8.61 -28.69
CA ALA A 598 -21.46 -7.42 -27.88
C ALA A 598 -22.73 -6.84 -27.19
N THR A 599 -23.54 -7.70 -26.57
CA THR A 599 -24.89 -7.34 -26.05
C THR A 599 -24.87 -6.50 -24.78
N THR A 600 -23.89 -6.73 -23.90
CA THR A 600 -23.73 -6.01 -22.61
C THR A 600 -22.54 -5.07 -22.61
N LYS A 601 -21.49 -5.41 -23.37
CA LYS A 601 -20.20 -4.72 -23.40
C LYS A 601 -19.84 -4.46 -24.87
N PRO A 602 -19.99 -3.22 -25.37
CA PRO A 602 -19.86 -2.88 -26.79
C PRO A 602 -18.40 -2.82 -27.27
N PHE A 603 -18.22 -2.82 -28.58
CA PHE A 603 -16.98 -2.41 -29.24
C PHE A 603 -17.32 -1.62 -30.50
N SER A 604 -16.48 -0.65 -30.83
CA SER A 604 -16.81 0.35 -31.85
C SER A 604 -15.56 0.87 -32.55
N ASP A 605 -15.72 1.27 -33.80
CA ASP A 605 -14.76 2.13 -34.49
C ASP A 605 -14.87 3.54 -33.89
N ILE A 606 -13.78 4.04 -33.31
CA ILE A 606 -13.72 5.36 -32.67
C ILE A 606 -12.91 6.37 -33.48
N SER A 607 -12.52 6.03 -34.71
CA SER A 607 -11.72 6.89 -35.61
C SER A 607 -12.41 8.24 -35.88
N ALA A 608 -13.74 8.27 -35.92
CA ALA A 608 -14.54 9.49 -36.05
C ALA A 608 -14.51 10.42 -34.81
N TYR A 609 -14.15 9.88 -33.63
CA TYR A 609 -14.01 10.62 -32.38
C TYR A 609 -12.55 10.92 -32.03
N SER A 610 -11.58 10.22 -32.66
CA SER A 610 -10.16 10.39 -32.38
C SER A 610 -9.67 11.79 -32.75
N VAL A 611 -8.82 12.37 -31.90
CA VAL A 611 -8.01 13.55 -32.23
C VAL A 611 -7.10 13.26 -33.45
N TYR A 612 -6.73 12.00 -33.66
CA TYR A 612 -5.84 11.55 -34.73
C TYR A 612 -6.65 10.93 -35.89
N LYS A 613 -7.05 11.77 -36.86
CA LYS A 613 -7.94 11.43 -37.99
C LYS A 613 -7.48 10.28 -38.94
N ASN A 614 -6.29 9.74 -38.73
CA ASN A 614 -5.71 8.67 -39.54
C ASN A 614 -5.55 7.36 -38.76
N GLU A 615 -5.96 7.30 -37.49
CA GLU A 615 -6.01 6.04 -36.72
C GLU A 615 -7.20 5.19 -37.15
N SER A 616 -7.02 3.89 -37.34
CA SER A 616 -8.10 2.93 -37.60
C SER A 616 -8.56 2.25 -36.28
N GLU A 617 -8.71 3.02 -35.19
CA GLU A 617 -8.85 2.48 -33.83
C GLU A 617 -10.25 1.90 -33.56
N VAL A 618 -10.30 0.58 -33.34
CA VAL A 618 -11.47 -0.13 -32.80
C VAL A 618 -11.25 -0.38 -31.32
N LEU A 619 -12.12 0.17 -30.48
CA LEU A 619 -12.04 0.10 -29.03
C LEU A 619 -13.12 -0.84 -28.48
N PHE A 620 -12.69 -1.88 -27.75
CA PHE A 620 -13.57 -2.72 -26.95
C PHE A 620 -13.72 -2.17 -25.53
N MET A 621 -14.94 -2.24 -25.00
CA MET A 621 -15.22 -1.97 -23.60
C MET A 621 -14.44 -2.94 -22.68
N LEU A 622 -13.99 -2.46 -21.52
CA LEU A 622 -13.44 -3.37 -20.51
C LEU A 622 -14.45 -4.45 -20.11
N GLY A 623 -13.94 -5.64 -19.83
CA GLY A 623 -14.73 -6.84 -19.54
C GLY A 623 -15.29 -7.51 -20.79
N CYS A 624 -14.93 -7.13 -22.03
CA CYS A 624 -15.24 -7.95 -23.18
C CYS A 624 -14.65 -9.36 -23.01
N ILE A 625 -15.47 -10.38 -23.27
CA ILE A 625 -15.13 -11.79 -23.11
C ILE A 625 -14.73 -12.35 -24.47
N PHE A 626 -13.60 -13.04 -24.53
CA PHE A 626 -13.13 -13.68 -25.75
C PHE A 626 -12.92 -15.18 -25.51
N ARG A 627 -13.25 -16.01 -26.48
CA ARG A 627 -12.84 -17.42 -26.50
C ARG A 627 -11.46 -17.49 -27.13
N LEU A 628 -10.49 -18.07 -26.41
CA LEU A 628 -9.15 -18.29 -26.92
C LEU A 628 -9.16 -19.54 -27.81
N ASN A 629 -9.00 -19.36 -29.13
CA ASN A 629 -9.19 -20.44 -30.11
C ASN A 629 -7.91 -21.22 -30.37
N ASN A 630 -6.80 -20.52 -30.64
CA ASN A 630 -5.50 -21.12 -30.91
C ASN A 630 -4.36 -20.15 -30.56
N ILE A 631 -3.18 -20.68 -30.22
CA ILE A 631 -1.93 -19.93 -30.18
C ILE A 631 -0.91 -20.66 -31.06
N GLU A 632 -0.55 -20.02 -32.17
CA GLU A 632 0.39 -20.54 -33.16
C GLU A 632 1.57 -19.59 -33.33
N ARG A 633 2.65 -20.07 -33.96
CA ARG A 633 3.80 -19.23 -34.34
C ARG A 633 3.63 -18.78 -35.79
N SER A 634 4.05 -17.55 -36.11
CA SER A 634 3.97 -17.00 -37.46
C SER A 634 4.81 -17.79 -38.47
N SER A 635 4.49 -17.68 -39.76
CA SER A 635 5.22 -18.36 -40.85
C SER A 635 6.70 -17.94 -40.97
N ASP A 636 7.04 -16.74 -40.49
CA ASP A 636 8.42 -16.24 -40.36
C ASP A 636 9.10 -16.64 -39.03
N ASN A 637 8.36 -17.31 -38.12
CA ASN A 637 8.76 -17.66 -36.77
C ASN A 637 9.13 -16.49 -35.82
N GLU A 638 8.92 -15.23 -36.21
CA GLU A 638 9.32 -14.06 -35.41
C GLU A 638 8.34 -13.68 -34.29
N ARG A 639 7.09 -14.13 -34.35
CA ARG A 639 6.02 -13.76 -33.40
C ARG A 639 5.03 -14.89 -33.15
N TRP A 640 4.29 -14.79 -32.06
CA TRP A 640 3.12 -15.63 -31.79
C TRP A 640 1.85 -14.94 -32.26
N ILE A 641 0.90 -15.72 -32.77
CA ILE A 641 -0.42 -15.27 -33.19
C ILE A 641 -1.44 -15.89 -32.26
N ILE A 642 -2.13 -15.05 -31.48
CA ILE A 642 -3.18 -15.47 -30.55
C ILE A 642 -4.53 -15.23 -31.22
N LYS A 643 -5.13 -16.31 -31.71
CA LYS A 643 -6.44 -16.29 -32.38
C LYS A 643 -7.56 -16.40 -31.36
N MET A 644 -8.52 -15.49 -31.41
CA MET A 644 -9.67 -15.49 -30.49
C MET A 644 -10.93 -14.95 -31.15
N THR A 645 -12.08 -15.29 -30.60
CA THR A 645 -13.40 -14.80 -31.06
C THR A 645 -14.15 -14.13 -29.92
N LEU A 646 -14.73 -12.96 -30.18
CA LEU A 646 -15.61 -12.28 -29.22
C LEU A 646 -16.78 -13.20 -28.83
N SER A 647 -16.98 -13.35 -27.52
CA SER A 647 -17.99 -14.22 -26.91
C SER A 647 -18.90 -13.39 -26.01
N ASN A 648 -20.06 -13.94 -25.64
CA ASN A 648 -21.03 -13.24 -24.81
C ASN A 648 -21.40 -14.00 -23.54
N GLU A 649 -22.05 -13.28 -22.61
CA GLU A 649 -22.56 -13.81 -21.35
C GLU A 649 -23.68 -14.85 -21.53
N ASN A 650 -24.17 -15.06 -22.76
CA ASN A 650 -25.21 -16.03 -23.08
C ASN A 650 -24.66 -17.38 -23.59
N ASP A 651 -23.33 -17.52 -23.77
CA ASP A 651 -22.71 -18.82 -23.98
C ASP A 651 -23.09 -19.76 -22.83
N TYR A 652 -23.49 -20.99 -23.15
CA TYR A 652 -24.02 -21.95 -22.18
C TYR A 652 -23.06 -22.23 -21.00
N ALA A 653 -21.74 -22.17 -21.24
CA ALA A 653 -20.72 -22.39 -20.20
C ALA A 653 -20.59 -21.21 -19.22
N LEU A 654 -20.98 -19.99 -19.63
CA LEU A 654 -20.90 -18.78 -18.80
C LEU A 654 -22.26 -18.39 -18.22
N LYS A 655 -23.33 -18.52 -19.01
CA LYS A 655 -24.68 -18.02 -18.73
C LYS A 655 -25.21 -18.44 -17.37
N ASN A 656 -25.14 -19.73 -17.06
CA ASN A 656 -25.69 -20.26 -15.81
C ASN A 656 -24.93 -19.75 -14.57
N VAL A 657 -23.62 -19.48 -14.71
CA VAL A 657 -22.78 -18.98 -13.61
C VAL A 657 -22.95 -17.48 -13.41
N LEU A 658 -23.00 -16.72 -14.51
CA LEU A 658 -23.23 -15.27 -14.49
C LEU A 658 -24.65 -14.91 -14.01
N ILE A 659 -25.68 -15.67 -14.42
CA ILE A 659 -27.04 -15.53 -13.88
C ILE A 659 -27.05 -15.83 -12.39
N TYR A 660 -26.52 -16.99 -11.96
CA TYR A 660 -26.49 -17.35 -10.54
C TYR A 660 -25.89 -16.25 -9.66
N MET A 661 -24.76 -15.66 -10.04
CA MET A 661 -24.17 -14.56 -9.27
C MET A 661 -24.97 -13.26 -9.30
N ARG A 662 -25.60 -12.94 -10.45
CA ARG A 662 -26.46 -11.77 -10.60
C ARG A 662 -27.70 -11.90 -9.70
N ASP A 663 -28.26 -13.10 -9.58
CA ASP A 663 -29.35 -13.43 -8.67
C ASP A 663 -28.92 -13.34 -7.19
N GLN A 664 -27.69 -13.76 -6.86
CA GLN A 664 -27.11 -13.62 -5.50
C GLN A 664 -26.90 -12.15 -5.05
N LEU A 665 -27.03 -11.19 -5.96
CA LEU A 665 -26.94 -9.73 -5.69
C LEU A 665 -28.32 -9.05 -5.69
N GLY A 666 -29.39 -9.79 -5.98
CA GLY A 666 -30.77 -9.30 -5.98
C GLY A 666 -31.20 -8.63 -7.29
N SER A 667 -32.48 -8.75 -7.62
CA SER A 667 -33.09 -8.25 -8.86
C SER A 667 -33.49 -6.76 -8.81
N GLY A 668 -32.76 -5.93 -8.06
CA GLY A 668 -33.06 -4.52 -7.85
C GLY A 668 -32.31 -3.54 -8.76
N ASP A 669 -32.71 -2.27 -8.74
CA ASP A 669 -31.98 -1.15 -9.34
C ASP A 669 -30.54 -1.09 -8.79
N THR A 670 -29.55 -1.07 -9.67
CA THR A 670 -28.13 -1.06 -9.28
C THR A 670 -27.75 0.25 -8.59
N ASN A 671 -27.36 0.16 -7.32
CA ASN A 671 -27.06 1.31 -6.45
C ASN A 671 -25.76 1.10 -5.65
N LEU A 672 -25.41 2.05 -4.78
CA LEU A 672 -24.16 2.01 -4.00
C LEU A 672 -24.09 0.79 -3.05
N ARG A 673 -25.24 0.30 -2.55
CA ARG A 673 -25.31 -0.95 -1.76
C ARG A 673 -24.98 -2.17 -2.62
N THR A 674 -25.50 -2.27 -3.85
CA THR A 674 -25.12 -3.34 -4.79
C THR A 674 -23.61 -3.32 -5.05
N LEU A 675 -23.02 -2.13 -5.25
CA LEU A 675 -21.58 -1.98 -5.44
C LEU A 675 -20.80 -2.43 -4.19
N ALA A 676 -21.21 -1.99 -2.99
CA ALA A 676 -20.60 -2.40 -1.73
C ALA A 676 -20.66 -3.92 -1.50
N GLN A 677 -21.78 -4.57 -1.82
CA GLN A 677 -21.93 -6.03 -1.77
C GLN A 677 -20.96 -6.76 -2.73
N VAL A 678 -20.80 -6.28 -3.96
CA VAL A 678 -19.83 -6.85 -4.91
C VAL A 678 -18.40 -6.69 -4.38
N LEU A 679 -18.04 -5.50 -3.89
CA LEU A 679 -16.73 -5.22 -3.30
C LEU A 679 -16.46 -6.10 -2.07
N TRP A 680 -17.45 -6.31 -1.21
CA TRP A 680 -17.37 -7.21 -0.06
C TRP A 680 -17.11 -8.66 -0.50
N ARG A 681 -17.84 -9.16 -1.51
CA ARG A 681 -17.60 -10.51 -2.08
C ARG A 681 -16.22 -10.65 -2.73
N MET A 682 -15.65 -9.57 -3.26
CA MET A 682 -14.26 -9.48 -3.74
C MET A 682 -13.22 -9.36 -2.61
N GLY A 683 -13.62 -9.36 -1.34
CA GLY A 683 -12.72 -9.19 -0.19
C GLY A 683 -12.25 -7.75 0.05
N LYS A 684 -12.81 -6.77 -0.66
CA LYS A 684 -12.48 -5.33 -0.52
C LYS A 684 -13.24 -4.70 0.65
N ILE A 685 -13.02 -5.24 1.85
CA ILE A 685 -13.78 -4.94 3.08
C ILE A 685 -13.85 -3.43 3.38
N GLY A 686 -12.72 -2.73 3.47
CA GLY A 686 -12.71 -1.30 3.80
C GLY A 686 -13.40 -0.42 2.76
N LEU A 687 -13.31 -0.78 1.47
CA LEU A 687 -13.99 -0.08 0.39
C LEU A 687 -15.50 -0.39 0.37
N ALA A 688 -15.90 -1.62 0.72
CA ALA A 688 -17.31 -1.95 0.94
C ALA A 688 -17.89 -1.16 2.12
N GLU A 689 -17.17 -1.03 3.24
CA GLU A 689 -17.58 -0.21 4.38
C GLU A 689 -17.82 1.25 3.95
N GLU A 690 -16.91 1.83 3.16
CA GLU A 690 -17.06 3.17 2.57
C GLU A 690 -18.32 3.29 1.70
N TYR A 691 -18.56 2.35 0.77
CA TYR A 691 -19.72 2.44 -0.13
C TYR A 691 -21.06 2.14 0.56
N PHE A 692 -21.10 1.29 1.59
CA PHE A 692 -22.28 1.14 2.45
C PHE A 692 -22.56 2.44 3.24
N GLN A 693 -21.53 3.13 3.74
CA GLN A 693 -21.68 4.41 4.44
C GLN A 693 -22.15 5.53 3.49
N HIS A 694 -21.59 5.68 2.29
CA HIS A 694 -22.10 6.66 1.30
C HIS A 694 -23.57 6.36 0.91
N PHE A 695 -23.97 5.09 0.76
CA PHE A 695 -25.37 4.75 0.53
C PHE A 695 -26.28 5.12 1.72
N LEU A 696 -25.78 4.95 2.95
CA LEU A 696 -26.47 5.34 4.17
C LEU A 696 -26.61 6.87 4.33
N GLU A 697 -25.75 7.66 3.67
CA GLU A 697 -25.93 9.13 3.52
C GLU A 697 -27.05 9.47 2.51
N GLU A 698 -27.24 8.67 1.45
CA GLU A 698 -28.29 8.87 0.44
C GLU A 698 -29.70 8.48 0.94
N LEU A 699 -29.82 7.56 1.92
CA LEU A 699 -31.10 7.09 2.44
C LEU A 699 -31.75 8.08 3.43
N SER A 700 -33.02 8.44 3.18
CA SER A 700 -33.82 9.27 4.10
C SER A 700 -33.91 8.66 5.51
N ALA A 701 -34.04 9.49 6.55
CA ALA A 701 -33.91 9.07 7.95
C ALA A 701 -34.84 7.92 8.38
N ASN A 702 -36.01 7.77 7.74
CA ASN A 702 -37.00 6.73 8.04
C ASN A 702 -37.02 5.58 7.01
N ASP A 703 -36.07 5.54 6.07
CA ASP A 703 -36.07 4.53 5.00
C ASP A 703 -35.84 3.10 5.55
N PRO A 704 -36.71 2.11 5.24
CA PRO A 704 -36.59 0.76 5.77
C PRO A 704 -35.26 0.06 5.40
N LEU A 705 -34.61 0.46 4.30
CA LEU A 705 -33.31 -0.09 3.90
C LEU A 705 -32.18 0.25 4.87
N ARG A 706 -32.30 1.32 5.69
CA ARG A 706 -31.26 1.70 6.66
C ARG A 706 -30.92 0.57 7.63
N SER A 707 -31.92 -0.20 8.07
CA SER A 707 -31.68 -1.38 8.91
C SER A 707 -30.81 -2.41 8.20
N THR A 708 -31.12 -2.71 6.93
CA THR A 708 -30.37 -3.69 6.14
C THR A 708 -28.94 -3.25 5.85
N VAL A 709 -28.71 -1.95 5.69
CA VAL A 709 -27.35 -1.41 5.57
C VAL A 709 -26.60 -1.47 6.90
N TYR A 710 -27.24 -1.21 8.04
CA TYR A 710 -26.64 -1.42 9.36
C TYR A 710 -26.29 -2.91 9.60
N GLU A 711 -27.16 -3.83 9.20
CA GLU A 711 -26.93 -5.28 9.31
C GLU A 711 -25.75 -5.73 8.42
N GLU A 712 -25.66 -5.22 7.19
CA GLU A 712 -24.54 -5.52 6.28
C GLU A 712 -23.21 -4.92 6.77
N LEU A 713 -23.23 -3.72 7.37
CA LEU A 713 -22.06 -3.16 8.07
C LEU A 713 -21.67 -3.98 9.32
N GLY A 714 -22.65 -4.57 10.01
CA GLY A 714 -22.44 -5.48 11.13
C GLY A 714 -21.78 -6.80 10.72
N ASP A 715 -22.37 -7.52 9.76
CA ASP A 715 -21.81 -8.76 9.20
C ASP A 715 -20.42 -8.52 8.58
N LEU A 716 -20.20 -7.38 7.91
CA LEU A 716 -18.91 -6.97 7.35
C LEU A 716 -17.83 -6.76 8.43
N ALA A 717 -18.17 -6.02 9.49
CA ALA A 717 -17.28 -5.80 10.62
C ALA A 717 -16.97 -7.11 11.37
N SER A 718 -17.98 -7.96 11.54
CA SER A 718 -17.85 -9.30 12.12
C SER A 718 -16.87 -10.19 11.34
N GLN A 719 -16.99 -10.22 10.00
CA GLN A 719 -16.05 -10.94 9.14
C GLN A 719 -14.63 -10.37 9.22
N ASN A 720 -14.49 -9.05 9.42
CA ASN A 720 -13.22 -8.38 9.65
C ASN A 720 -12.67 -8.54 11.08
N ARG A 721 -13.37 -9.27 11.96
CA ARG A 721 -13.09 -9.43 13.41
C ARG A 721 -13.12 -8.11 14.21
N ASP A 722 -13.72 -7.07 13.65
CA ASP A 722 -14.02 -5.82 14.36
C ASP A 722 -15.35 -6.00 15.11
N TYR A 723 -15.31 -6.79 16.19
CA TYR A 723 -16.50 -7.13 16.97
C TYR A 723 -17.11 -5.90 17.66
N ASP A 724 -16.31 -4.86 17.94
CA ASP A 724 -16.79 -3.59 18.50
C ASP A 724 -17.69 -2.85 17.50
N LYS A 725 -17.24 -2.64 16.26
CA LYS A 725 -18.11 -2.10 15.20
C LYS A 725 -19.29 -3.03 14.91
N SER A 726 -19.08 -4.35 14.89
CA SER A 726 -20.16 -5.32 14.62
C SER A 726 -21.31 -5.16 15.62
N VAL A 727 -20.99 -5.11 16.92
CA VAL A 727 -21.94 -4.89 18.00
C VAL A 727 -22.63 -3.52 17.86
N GLU A 728 -21.89 -2.46 17.54
CA GLU A 728 -22.46 -1.11 17.33
C GLU A 728 -23.45 -1.06 16.15
N TRP A 729 -23.11 -1.66 15.01
CA TRP A 729 -23.95 -1.68 13.82
C TRP A 729 -25.19 -2.58 13.98
N HIS A 730 -25.04 -3.76 14.59
CA HIS A 730 -26.18 -4.62 14.90
C HIS A 730 -27.14 -3.98 15.92
N GLN A 731 -26.65 -3.24 16.90
CA GLN A 731 -27.50 -2.46 17.81
C GLN A 731 -28.29 -1.38 17.05
N LYS A 732 -27.66 -0.63 16.13
CA LYS A 732 -28.34 0.38 15.30
C LYS A 732 -29.47 -0.23 14.44
N ALA A 733 -29.32 -1.46 13.96
CA ALA A 733 -30.39 -2.18 13.25
C ALA A 733 -31.58 -2.50 14.18
N LEU A 734 -31.32 -3.06 15.36
CA LEU A 734 -32.36 -3.38 16.37
C LEU A 734 -33.10 -2.12 16.85
N ASP A 735 -32.36 -1.05 17.14
CA ASP A 735 -32.87 0.28 17.49
C ASP A 735 -33.77 0.87 16.40
N PHE A 736 -33.44 0.63 15.12
CA PHE A 736 -34.20 1.14 13.99
C PHE A 736 -35.50 0.37 13.76
N LYS A 737 -35.45 -0.98 13.82
CA LYS A 737 -36.66 -1.82 13.66
C LYS A 737 -37.64 -1.65 14.81
N SER A 738 -37.16 -1.57 16.06
CA SER A 738 -38.01 -1.35 17.22
C SER A 738 -38.78 -0.03 17.13
N LYS A 739 -38.09 1.09 16.87
CA LYS A 739 -38.72 2.43 16.70
C LYS A 739 -39.77 2.46 15.59
N ASN A 740 -39.51 1.83 14.45
CA ASN A 740 -40.48 1.82 13.34
C ASN A 740 -41.64 0.83 13.56
N SER A 741 -41.42 -0.30 14.26
CA SER A 741 -42.50 -1.25 14.59
C SER A 741 -43.57 -0.66 15.52
N ALA A 742 -43.22 0.33 16.35
CA ALA A 742 -44.16 1.02 17.23
C ALA A 742 -45.15 1.94 16.49
N ASN A 743 -44.86 2.32 15.24
CA ASN A 743 -45.70 3.24 14.44
C ASN A 743 -46.66 2.52 13.46
N ASP A 744 -46.50 1.21 13.26
CA ASP A 744 -47.15 0.43 12.19
C ASP A 744 -48.32 -0.41 12.77
N THR A 745 -49.26 0.24 13.47
CA THR A 745 -50.28 -0.43 14.31
C THR A 745 -51.28 -1.32 13.56
N ASP A 746 -51.51 -1.06 12.27
CA ASP A 746 -52.69 -1.56 11.52
C ASP A 746 -52.47 -2.82 10.64
N ASN A 747 -51.34 -3.52 10.72
CA ASN A 747 -51.10 -4.70 9.83
C ASN A 747 -50.34 -5.89 10.47
N ASN A 748 -50.66 -6.20 11.73
CA ASN A 748 -49.81 -7.04 12.59
C ASN A 748 -49.79 -8.56 12.32
N ASN A 749 -50.79 -9.16 11.68
CA ASN A 749 -50.95 -10.64 11.67
C ASN A 749 -50.22 -11.41 10.56
N LYS A 750 -49.35 -10.76 9.76
CA LYS A 750 -48.43 -11.46 8.81
C LYS A 750 -47.00 -10.92 8.77
N ARG A 751 -46.75 -9.65 9.12
CA ARG A 751 -45.38 -9.08 9.23
C ARG A 751 -44.64 -9.55 10.48
N SER A 752 -45.35 -9.84 11.56
CA SER A 752 -44.80 -10.18 12.88
C SER A 752 -43.85 -11.39 12.87
N ASP A 753 -44.28 -12.53 12.31
CA ASP A 753 -43.50 -13.77 12.31
C ASP A 753 -42.15 -13.66 11.56
N HIS A 754 -42.11 -12.89 10.46
CA HIS A 754 -40.87 -12.64 9.72
C HIS A 754 -39.96 -11.66 10.46
N THR A 755 -40.51 -10.62 11.08
CA THR A 755 -39.72 -9.64 11.87
C THR A 755 -39.20 -10.25 13.19
N GLY A 756 -39.94 -11.14 13.83
CA GLY A 756 -39.53 -11.84 15.06
C GLY A 756 -38.30 -12.73 14.82
N LYS A 757 -38.41 -13.70 13.90
CA LYS A 757 -37.31 -14.60 13.50
C LYS A 757 -36.05 -13.85 13.02
N PHE A 758 -36.25 -12.65 12.49
CA PHE A 758 -35.18 -11.76 12.08
C PHE A 758 -34.45 -11.11 13.27
N ILE A 759 -35.21 -10.59 14.25
CA ILE A 759 -34.67 -10.04 15.49
C ILE A 759 -33.94 -11.14 16.27
N GLU A 760 -34.51 -12.34 16.37
CA GLU A 760 -33.84 -13.52 16.97
C GLU A 760 -32.47 -13.80 16.33
N ARG A 761 -32.38 -13.80 14.99
CA ARG A 761 -31.11 -13.96 14.27
C ARG A 761 -30.10 -12.86 14.62
N LEU A 762 -30.54 -11.60 14.67
CA LEU A 762 -29.65 -10.48 15.00
C LEU A 762 -29.16 -10.56 16.46
N CYS A 763 -30.05 -10.86 17.41
CA CYS A 763 -29.67 -11.08 18.80
C CYS A 763 -28.66 -12.23 18.94
N PHE A 764 -28.83 -13.34 18.21
CA PHE A 764 -27.86 -14.43 18.21
C PHE A 764 -26.48 -14.00 17.67
N ILE A 765 -26.42 -13.22 16.59
CA ILE A 765 -25.16 -12.68 16.04
C ILE A 765 -24.51 -11.72 17.03
N PHE A 766 -25.28 -10.83 17.64
CA PHE A 766 -24.85 -9.87 18.65
C PHE A 766 -24.28 -10.57 19.91
N GLU A 767 -24.99 -11.57 20.45
CA GLU A 767 -24.51 -12.40 21.56
C GLU A 767 -23.28 -13.25 21.19
N ARG A 768 -23.19 -13.73 19.94
CA ARG A 768 -22.02 -14.47 19.45
C ARG A 768 -20.79 -13.57 19.40
N ASP A 769 -20.94 -12.35 18.89
CA ASP A 769 -19.82 -11.41 18.74
C ASP A 769 -19.42 -10.77 20.08
N ILE A 770 -20.37 -10.56 21.01
CA ILE A 770 -20.06 -10.26 22.41
C ILE A 770 -19.31 -11.43 23.08
N ARG A 771 -19.69 -12.69 22.82
CA ARG A 771 -18.95 -13.85 23.34
C ARG A 771 -17.54 -13.94 22.76
N TYR A 772 -17.34 -13.73 21.46
CA TYR A 772 -16.00 -13.70 20.88
C TYR A 772 -15.17 -12.53 21.42
N LYS A 773 -15.74 -11.32 21.47
CA LYS A 773 -15.11 -10.16 22.12
C LYS A 773 -14.64 -10.52 23.53
N ASN A 774 -15.53 -11.07 24.37
CA ASN A 774 -15.20 -11.43 25.74
C ASN A 774 -14.16 -12.55 25.83
N GLN A 775 -14.16 -13.53 24.91
CA GLN A 775 -13.13 -14.57 24.81
C GLN A 775 -11.77 -14.06 24.32
N TYR A 776 -11.70 -12.92 23.64
CA TYR A 776 -10.46 -12.22 23.30
C TYR A 776 -10.00 -11.23 24.39
N PHE A 777 -10.80 -11.02 25.44
CA PHE A 777 -10.49 -10.20 26.62
C PHE A 777 -10.39 -11.03 27.93
N SER A 778 -10.33 -12.36 27.83
CA SER A 778 -10.20 -13.30 28.97
C SER A 778 -8.99 -14.22 28.80
#